data_AF-G0MWZ0-F1
#
_entry.id   AF-G0MWZ0-F1
#
_cell.length_a   1.000
_cell.length_b   1.000
_cell.length_c   1.000
_cell.angle_alpha   90.00
_cell.angle_beta   90.00
_cell.angle_gamma   90.00
#
_symmetry.space_group_name_H-M   'P 1'
#
loop_
_entity.id
_entity.type
_entity.pdbx_description
1 polymer ?
#
loop_
_entity_poly.entity_id
_entity_poly.type
_entity_poly.pdbx_seq_one_letter_code
_entity_poly.pdbx_strand_id
1 'polypeptide(L)'
;MLRAQDKYLDNIAILPAALRSYIPKQLLKNVKLEGCFVRNELEYVQKLLDNSNDNLRMYGSAESLWRNLKVHMVFPLSRKMFPLGMGNYHSTIPNIYQNLKKEVLYCKQDLLFYLQSCVYAELELRDDEQKVKFAELIEYMKNHENRLSDCYEFVKYDHDVFEDIREPFLCSRSLYVFPEKEVVTAVERVETQLTFYEEKDFVNVFENLISKYPCLFLPNSETKNKNATAVVRIFDDGGLKFVMESELFAAINLKNPGQKPLECMDVEGHYRTIEYKHVLELYRDQIGDIDFIYHPIPLGFHAAVPIVAPTGDHCILAADAHMDIIRETFIIGVFQKITQNTCNMIPKFIAILRKYFPSNIKYRYFINLKLFQKLREELEEFWKPIEDKPVKRVRDVGPQGFTVEDFKKELKYLGYNKIFPEIIGDARAAYTFFDPQKPSELKTSDMFAAIQGSLTLALTKRFPCINVFMFRQKICLHNRRKLCELCSKAIKEAEVQIEAEIKAESEEASSSVTATISGDDAKKKEHSEESKPEPVTSEALPIKTLKEKDTEMERLRVYEEKSKKLDETEKKMKGLEKEAEEWKMKYFKILEENEKMGNMLKSSVNSKALKSQVKEKDEQLKKAQKALEEKKQRCKELEKTIKEKEEEVRNLTEAEKWEIQNKEDYKATVKELDLQIKRVLRNGSKIIDHVHIAVESNSIQLSSRVFNK
;
A
#
# COMPACT_ATOMS: atom_id res chain seq x y z
N MET A 1 27.69 12.82 -24.50
CA MET A 1 27.76 14.20 -23.95
C MET A 1 26.41 14.89 -23.99
N LEU A 2 25.73 14.96 -25.15
CA LEU A 2 24.35 15.49 -25.27
C LEU A 2 23.32 14.80 -24.34
N ARG A 3 23.34 13.45 -24.23
CA ARG A 3 22.47 12.67 -23.30
C ARG A 3 22.49 13.12 -21.82
N ALA A 4 23.60 13.72 -21.36
CA ALA A 4 23.74 14.15 -19.97
C ALA A 4 23.27 15.59 -19.75
N GLN A 5 23.29 16.44 -20.78
CA GLN A 5 22.83 17.83 -20.72
C GLN A 5 21.31 17.96 -20.86
N ASP A 6 20.66 17.10 -21.65
CA ASP A 6 19.20 17.21 -21.86
C ASP A 6 18.39 16.65 -20.67
N LYS A 7 18.85 15.54 -20.08
CA LYS A 7 18.27 14.97 -18.84
C LYS A 7 18.43 15.91 -17.62
N TYR A 8 19.32 16.90 -17.72
CA TYR A 8 19.62 17.86 -16.67
C TYR A 8 18.59 19.00 -16.60
N LEU A 9 18.14 19.50 -17.76
CA LEU A 9 17.19 20.61 -17.86
C LEU A 9 15.78 20.21 -17.42
N ASP A 10 15.34 18.98 -17.74
CA ASP A 10 13.99 18.52 -17.40
C ASP A 10 13.80 18.29 -15.89
N ASN A 11 14.84 17.77 -15.20
CA ASN A 11 14.79 17.58 -13.75
C ASN A 11 14.60 18.90 -12.99
N ILE A 12 15.21 19.99 -13.48
CA ILE A 12 15.11 21.32 -12.87
C ILE A 12 13.67 21.83 -12.88
N ALA A 13 12.94 21.60 -13.98
CA ALA A 13 11.58 22.10 -14.14
C ALA A 13 10.56 21.41 -13.22
N ILE A 14 10.69 20.10 -12.98
CA ILE A 14 9.81 19.34 -12.08
C ILE A 14 10.24 19.35 -10.62
N LEU A 15 11.47 19.76 -10.32
CA LEU A 15 12.03 19.73 -8.96
C LEU A 15 11.15 20.44 -7.90
N PRO A 16 10.58 21.65 -8.15
CA PRO A 16 9.68 22.28 -7.18
C PRO A 16 8.41 21.45 -6.90
N ALA A 17 7.81 20.84 -7.92
CA ALA A 17 6.63 19.99 -7.76
C ALA A 17 6.97 18.70 -7.00
N ALA A 18 8.10 18.07 -7.34
CA ALA A 18 8.61 16.90 -6.65
C ALA A 18 8.88 17.17 -5.17
N LEU A 19 9.50 18.31 -4.83
CA LEU A 19 9.72 18.73 -3.44
C LEU A 19 8.42 18.92 -2.66
N ARG A 20 7.38 19.51 -3.27
CA ARG A 20 6.05 19.67 -2.63
C ARG A 20 5.35 18.34 -2.39
N SER A 21 5.58 17.36 -3.25
CA SER A 21 5.07 15.99 -3.09
C SER A 21 5.85 15.20 -2.02
N TYR A 22 7.17 15.40 -1.98
CA TYR A 22 8.09 14.64 -1.14
C TYR A 22 8.18 15.15 0.32
N ILE A 23 8.03 16.46 0.53
CA ILE A 23 8.17 17.11 1.84
C ILE A 23 6.79 17.54 2.36
N PRO A 24 6.40 17.17 3.59
CA PRO A 24 5.15 17.64 4.19
C PRO A 24 5.03 19.17 4.13
N LYS A 25 3.89 19.67 3.65
CA LYS A 25 3.65 21.11 3.43
C LYS A 25 3.85 21.95 4.70
N GLN A 26 3.63 21.37 5.87
CA GLN A 26 3.81 22.03 7.18
C GLN A 26 5.27 22.42 7.41
N LEU A 27 6.23 21.70 6.83
CA LEU A 27 7.66 22.01 6.90
C LEU A 27 8.09 23.04 5.84
N LEU A 28 7.30 23.20 4.79
CA LEU A 28 7.56 24.13 3.70
C LEU A 28 6.94 25.52 3.91
N LYS A 29 6.14 25.75 4.98
CA LYS A 29 5.43 27.02 5.22
C LYS A 29 6.33 28.27 5.16
N ASN A 30 7.59 28.15 5.56
CA ASN A 30 8.55 29.25 5.59
C ASN A 30 9.60 29.18 4.47
N VAL A 31 9.48 28.22 3.55
CA VAL A 31 10.44 27.98 2.48
C VAL A 31 9.87 28.49 1.16
N LYS A 32 10.52 29.49 0.55
CA LYS A 32 10.14 29.96 -0.79
C LYS A 32 10.67 28.99 -1.84
N LEU A 33 9.76 28.28 -2.51
CA LEU A 33 10.05 27.50 -3.71
C LEU A 33 9.86 28.41 -4.93
N GLU A 34 10.90 29.16 -5.28
CA GLU A 34 10.91 30.04 -6.46
C GLU A 34 11.16 29.24 -7.75
N GLY A 35 10.79 29.82 -8.90
CA GLY A 35 11.12 29.24 -10.21
C GLY A 35 12.63 29.05 -10.35
N CYS A 36 13.06 27.87 -10.81
CA CYS A 36 14.47 27.52 -10.80
C CYS A 36 15.22 28.21 -11.95
N PHE A 37 15.82 29.37 -11.67
CA PHE A 37 16.84 30.00 -12.54
C PHE A 37 18.24 29.44 -12.29
N VAL A 38 18.38 28.52 -11.32
CA VAL A 38 19.67 27.94 -10.93
C VAL A 38 20.05 26.87 -11.95
N ARG A 39 21.25 26.99 -12.53
CA ARG A 39 21.79 25.98 -13.46
C ARG A 39 22.19 24.68 -12.77
N ASN A 40 21.86 24.44 -11.49
CA ASN A 40 22.30 23.26 -10.73
C ASN A 40 21.26 22.82 -9.70
N GLU A 41 20.78 21.58 -9.83
CA GLU A 41 19.76 20.99 -8.93
C GLU A 41 20.28 20.85 -7.50
N LEU A 42 21.55 20.50 -7.33
CA LEU A 42 22.15 20.33 -6.01
C LEU A 42 22.23 21.67 -5.27
N GLU A 43 22.61 22.75 -5.98
CA GLU A 43 22.64 24.10 -5.42
C GLU A 43 21.22 24.57 -5.05
N TYR A 44 20.20 24.24 -5.86
CA TYR A 44 18.81 24.53 -5.54
C TYR A 44 18.36 23.80 -4.26
N VAL A 45 18.68 22.50 -4.14
CA VAL A 45 18.36 21.72 -2.94
C VAL A 45 19.13 22.25 -1.72
N GLN A 46 20.39 22.65 -1.86
CA GLN A 46 21.17 23.26 -0.77
C GLN A 46 20.54 24.57 -0.30
N LYS A 47 20.19 25.48 -1.21
CA LYS A 47 19.49 26.74 -0.86
C LYS A 47 18.18 26.49 -0.12
N LEU A 48 17.42 25.46 -0.52
CA LEU A 48 16.21 25.06 0.18
C LEU A 48 16.50 24.63 1.62
N LEU A 49 17.55 23.83 1.84
CA LEU A 49 17.95 23.40 3.18
C LEU A 49 18.43 24.58 4.03
N ASP A 50 19.27 25.47 3.48
CA ASP A 50 19.79 26.65 4.16
C ASP A 50 18.65 27.59 4.61
N ASN A 51 17.64 27.77 3.74
CA ASN A 51 16.47 28.59 4.02
C ASN A 51 15.40 27.90 4.88
N SER A 52 15.59 26.61 5.22
CA SER A 52 14.59 25.86 5.98
C SER A 52 14.57 26.17 7.47
N ASN A 53 15.53 26.99 7.97
CA ASN A 53 15.73 27.25 9.39
C ASN A 53 15.76 25.94 10.19
N ASP A 54 16.58 24.99 9.74
CA ASP A 54 16.81 23.66 10.32
C ASP A 54 15.62 22.69 10.34
N ASN A 55 14.51 23.03 9.70
CA ASN A 55 13.30 22.20 9.67
C ASN A 55 13.43 20.95 8.77
N LEU A 56 14.41 20.94 7.86
CA LEU A 56 14.61 19.85 6.89
C LEU A 56 15.83 18.97 7.19
N ARG A 57 16.49 19.12 8.35
CA ARG A 57 17.70 18.35 8.72
C ARG A 57 17.50 16.83 8.71
N MET A 58 16.26 16.36 8.84
CA MET A 58 15.96 14.93 8.77
C MET A 58 16.25 14.30 7.40
N TYR A 59 16.25 15.11 6.34
CA TYR A 59 16.55 14.69 4.97
C TYR A 59 18.06 14.58 4.71
N GLY A 60 18.88 14.94 5.70
CA GLY A 60 20.34 14.91 5.64
C GLY A 60 20.91 16.08 4.83
N SER A 61 22.07 15.83 4.21
CA SER A 61 22.73 16.77 3.30
C SER A 61 21.96 16.97 2.00
N ALA A 62 22.26 18.04 1.25
CA ALA A 62 21.66 18.28 -0.07
C ALA A 62 21.86 17.10 -1.03
N GLU A 63 23.01 16.43 -0.98
CA GLU A 63 23.31 15.25 -1.80
C GLU A 63 22.41 14.07 -1.44
N SER A 64 22.13 13.86 -0.15
CA SER A 64 21.22 12.82 0.33
C SER A 64 19.79 13.09 -0.11
N LEU A 65 19.29 14.30 0.11
CA LEU A 65 17.95 14.69 -0.30
C LEU A 65 17.81 14.61 -1.83
N TRP A 66 18.78 15.12 -2.58
CA TRP A 66 18.77 15.08 -4.04
C TRP A 66 18.78 13.65 -4.58
N ARG A 67 19.60 12.76 -4.01
CA ARG A 67 19.62 11.34 -4.39
C ARG A 67 18.24 10.70 -4.20
N ASN A 68 17.58 10.99 -3.08
CA ASN A 68 16.25 10.45 -2.81
C ASN A 68 15.17 11.05 -3.73
N LEU A 69 15.25 12.35 -4.02
CA LEU A 69 14.35 13.02 -4.95
C LEU A 69 14.47 12.44 -6.35
N LYS A 70 15.68 12.13 -6.84
CA LYS A 70 15.84 11.45 -8.14
C LYS A 70 15.05 10.15 -8.23
N VAL A 71 15.02 9.35 -7.15
CA VAL A 71 14.22 8.13 -7.11
C VAL A 71 12.73 8.47 -7.10
N HIS A 72 12.31 9.47 -6.33
CA HIS A 72 10.92 9.90 -6.27
C HIS A 72 10.42 10.62 -7.54
N MET A 73 11.28 11.11 -8.41
CA MET A 73 10.92 11.79 -9.65
C MET A 73 10.83 10.84 -10.85
N VAL A 74 11.45 9.67 -10.74
CA VAL A 74 11.61 8.71 -11.84
C VAL A 74 10.81 7.46 -11.53
N PHE A 75 9.55 7.47 -11.96
CA PHE A 75 8.66 6.31 -11.98
C PHE A 75 7.76 6.38 -13.23
N PRO A 76 7.16 5.26 -13.68
CA PRO A 76 6.37 5.27 -14.90
C PRO A 76 5.19 6.24 -14.81
N LEU A 77 4.94 6.97 -15.89
CA LEU A 77 3.94 8.05 -15.96
C LEU A 77 4.12 9.17 -14.91
N SER A 78 5.33 9.41 -14.38
CA SER A 78 5.56 10.48 -13.38
C SER A 78 5.17 11.87 -13.88
N ARG A 79 5.17 12.11 -15.21
CA ARG A 79 4.66 13.33 -15.84
C ARG A 79 3.19 13.65 -15.50
N LYS A 80 2.36 12.65 -15.20
CA LYS A 80 0.97 12.87 -14.76
C LYS A 80 0.93 13.49 -13.35
N MET A 81 1.93 13.22 -12.52
CA MET A 81 2.07 13.77 -11.16
C MET A 81 2.89 15.06 -11.12
N PHE A 82 3.91 15.16 -11.98
CA PHE A 82 4.79 16.32 -12.11
C PHE A 82 4.70 16.85 -13.54
N PRO A 83 3.62 17.55 -13.90
CA PRO A 83 3.43 18.03 -15.26
C PRO A 83 4.55 19.00 -15.64
N LEU A 84 5.26 18.68 -16.71
CA LEU A 84 6.20 19.57 -17.37
C LEU A 84 5.41 20.58 -18.22
N GLY A 85 5.86 21.83 -18.23
CA GLY A 85 5.41 22.78 -19.24
C GLY A 85 5.76 22.25 -20.64
N MET A 86 4.85 22.43 -21.60
CA MET A 86 4.94 21.93 -22.99
C MET A 86 6.08 22.55 -23.83
N GLY A 87 7.18 22.99 -23.21
CA GLY A 87 8.40 23.44 -23.88
C GLY A 87 9.67 22.72 -23.40
N ASN A 88 9.55 21.80 -22.42
CA ASN A 88 10.65 21.05 -21.82
C ASN A 88 10.53 19.56 -22.17
N TYR A 89 10.40 19.24 -23.47
CA TYR A 89 10.17 17.87 -23.98
C TYR A 89 11.47 17.07 -24.21
N HIS A 90 12.61 17.53 -23.72
CA HIS A 90 13.90 17.08 -24.23
C HIS A 90 14.40 15.72 -23.70
N SER A 91 13.71 15.02 -22.79
CA SER A 91 14.31 13.78 -22.25
C SER A 91 13.39 12.67 -21.77
N THR A 92 12.13 12.58 -22.21
CA THR A 92 11.26 11.48 -21.74
C THR A 92 11.50 10.19 -22.52
N ILE A 93 12.67 9.59 -22.26
CA ILE A 93 13.00 8.24 -22.73
C ILE A 93 12.00 7.26 -22.10
N PRO A 94 11.27 6.47 -22.90
CA PRO A 94 10.34 5.50 -22.37
C PRO A 94 11.11 4.43 -21.60
N ASN A 95 10.51 3.94 -20.52
CA ASN A 95 11.11 2.84 -19.76
C ASN A 95 11.16 1.59 -20.65
N ILE A 96 12.35 1.00 -20.75
CA ILE A 96 12.59 -0.24 -21.48
C ILE A 96 12.41 -1.41 -20.51
N TYR A 97 11.45 -2.27 -20.78
CA TYR A 97 11.20 -3.47 -19.99
C TYR A 97 11.73 -4.70 -20.72
N GLN A 98 12.08 -5.72 -19.94
CA GLN A 98 12.37 -7.05 -20.46
C GLN A 98 11.46 -8.06 -19.79
N ASN A 99 10.83 -8.92 -20.59
CA ASN A 99 10.12 -10.07 -20.05
C ASN A 99 11.09 -11.17 -19.59
N LEU A 100 10.54 -12.23 -19.01
CA LEU A 100 11.33 -13.40 -18.59
C LEU A 100 12.08 -14.08 -19.76
N LYS A 101 11.62 -13.89 -21.00
CA LYS A 101 12.25 -14.37 -22.24
C LYS A 101 13.32 -13.42 -22.79
N LYS A 102 13.59 -12.30 -22.11
CA LYS A 102 14.52 -11.23 -22.54
C LYS A 102 14.08 -10.45 -23.78
N GLU A 103 12.82 -10.58 -24.18
CA GLU A 103 12.23 -9.74 -25.22
C GLU A 103 11.99 -8.33 -24.67
N VAL A 104 12.14 -7.33 -25.53
CA VAL A 104 12.00 -5.91 -25.16
C VAL A 104 10.54 -5.47 -25.24
N LEU A 105 10.07 -4.73 -24.24
CA LEU A 105 8.72 -4.17 -24.20
C LEU A 105 8.74 -2.69 -23.83
N TYR A 106 7.75 -1.97 -24.35
CA TYR A 106 7.49 -0.57 -24.02
C TYR A 106 6.08 -0.41 -23.47
N CYS A 107 5.91 0.50 -22.51
CA CYS A 107 4.59 0.97 -22.11
C CYS A 107 4.01 1.84 -23.24
N LYS A 108 2.74 1.60 -23.63
CA LYS A 108 2.09 2.33 -24.73
C LYS A 108 2.07 3.83 -24.49
N GLN A 109 1.72 4.25 -23.27
CA GLN A 109 1.62 5.66 -22.89
C GLN A 109 2.98 6.36 -22.89
N ASP A 110 4.04 5.68 -22.45
CA ASP A 110 5.39 6.24 -22.48
C ASP A 110 5.93 6.30 -23.91
N LEU A 111 5.63 5.29 -24.74
CA LEU A 111 6.01 5.27 -26.16
C LEU A 111 5.32 6.38 -26.95
N LEU A 112 4.01 6.55 -26.78
CA LEU A 112 3.24 7.63 -27.43
C LEU A 112 3.81 9.01 -27.07
N PHE A 113 4.07 9.23 -25.78
CA PHE A 113 4.62 10.49 -25.29
C PHE A 113 6.06 10.74 -25.78
N TYR A 114 6.85 9.68 -25.91
CA TYR A 114 8.20 9.76 -26.48
C TYR A 114 8.16 10.17 -27.96
N LEU A 115 7.26 9.59 -28.76
CA LEU A 115 7.11 9.97 -30.17
C LEU A 115 6.67 11.44 -30.32
N GLN A 116 5.75 11.91 -29.48
CA GLN A 116 5.37 13.32 -29.41
C GLN A 116 6.57 14.23 -29.09
N SER A 117 7.41 13.82 -28.15
CA SER A 117 8.64 14.56 -27.77
C SER A 117 9.65 14.61 -28.93
N CYS A 118 9.74 13.54 -29.73
CA CYS A 118 10.57 13.51 -30.93
C CYS A 118 10.08 14.51 -31.98
N VAL A 119 8.77 14.59 -32.22
CA VAL A 119 8.22 15.58 -33.16
C VAL A 119 8.51 17.02 -32.70
N TYR A 120 8.36 17.31 -31.40
CA TYR A 120 8.70 18.64 -30.88
C TYR A 120 10.16 19.02 -31.16
N ALA A 121 11.09 18.08 -30.96
CA ALA A 121 12.50 18.30 -31.22
C ALA A 121 12.79 18.52 -32.72
N GLU A 122 12.05 17.86 -33.62
CA GLU A 122 12.22 18.02 -35.07
C GLU A 122 11.66 19.34 -35.61
N LEU A 123 10.55 19.83 -35.05
CA LEU A 123 9.90 21.05 -35.55
C LEU A 123 10.66 22.35 -35.20
N GLU A 124 11.63 22.32 -34.28
CA GLU A 124 12.42 23.47 -33.80
C GLU A 124 11.63 24.80 -33.83
N LEU A 125 10.45 24.86 -33.21
CA LEU A 125 9.40 25.88 -33.38
C LEU A 125 9.91 27.34 -33.46
N ARG A 126 10.31 27.79 -34.66
CA ARG A 126 10.97 29.08 -34.89
C ARG A 126 9.98 30.16 -35.34
N ASP A 127 8.86 29.77 -35.95
CA ASP A 127 7.80 30.67 -36.40
C ASP A 127 6.43 30.35 -35.79
N ASP A 128 5.46 31.24 -35.98
CA ASP A 128 4.12 31.13 -35.38
C ASP A 128 3.21 30.10 -36.07
N GLU A 129 3.46 29.78 -37.34
CA GLU A 129 2.68 28.77 -38.08
C GLU A 129 3.01 27.36 -37.58
N GLN A 130 4.30 27.07 -37.38
CA GLN A 130 4.78 25.84 -36.77
C GLN A 130 4.22 25.64 -35.36
N LYS A 131 4.07 26.73 -34.59
CA LYS A 131 3.45 26.66 -33.24
C LYS A 131 1.98 26.26 -33.31
N VAL A 132 1.23 26.75 -34.31
CA VAL A 132 -0.18 26.37 -34.50
C VAL A 132 -0.29 24.90 -34.91
N LYS A 133 0.48 24.46 -35.92
CA LYS A 133 0.51 23.04 -36.35
C LYS A 133 0.92 22.10 -35.21
N PHE A 134 1.88 22.52 -34.39
CA PHE A 134 2.25 21.78 -33.20
C PHE A 134 1.12 21.74 -32.16
N ALA A 135 0.39 22.84 -31.95
CA ALA A 135 -0.75 22.85 -31.03
C ALA A 135 -1.86 21.88 -31.46
N GLU A 136 -2.16 21.79 -32.76
CA GLU A 136 -3.12 20.83 -33.33
C GLU A 136 -2.66 19.39 -33.10
N LEU A 137 -1.38 19.08 -33.37
CA LEU A 137 -0.79 17.77 -33.06
C LEU A 137 -0.89 17.44 -31.57
N ILE A 138 -0.65 18.40 -30.69
CA ILE A 138 -0.74 18.20 -29.25
C ILE A 138 -2.18 17.84 -28.84
N GLU A 139 -3.17 18.54 -29.38
CA GLU A 139 -4.57 18.23 -29.10
C GLU A 139 -4.93 16.83 -29.62
N TYR A 140 -4.50 16.49 -30.83
CA TYR A 140 -4.66 15.16 -31.41
C TYR A 140 -4.04 14.06 -30.53
N MET A 141 -2.79 14.24 -30.11
CA MET A 141 -2.06 13.25 -29.28
C MET A 141 -2.66 13.12 -27.88
N LYS A 142 -3.12 14.21 -27.27
CA LYS A 142 -3.84 14.18 -26.00
C LYS A 142 -5.13 13.36 -26.09
N ASN A 143 -5.86 13.44 -27.20
CA ASN A 143 -7.06 12.63 -27.39
C ASN A 143 -6.74 11.13 -27.41
N HIS A 144 -5.60 10.72 -27.99
CA HIS A 144 -5.16 9.32 -27.93
C HIS A 144 -4.58 8.92 -26.58
N GLU A 145 -3.84 9.81 -25.90
CA GLU A 145 -3.40 9.55 -24.51
C GLU A 145 -4.60 9.35 -23.56
N ASN A 146 -5.69 10.12 -23.77
CA ASN A 146 -6.94 9.96 -23.01
C ASN A 146 -7.61 8.61 -23.24
N ARG A 147 -7.50 8.02 -24.44
CA ARG A 147 -8.01 6.65 -24.68
C ARG A 147 -7.24 5.61 -23.86
N LEU A 148 -5.97 5.88 -23.57
CA LEU A 148 -5.12 5.07 -22.71
C LEU A 148 -5.22 5.44 -21.22
N SER A 149 -6.17 6.30 -20.81
CA SER A 149 -6.26 6.80 -19.42
C SER A 149 -6.57 5.72 -18.41
N ASP A 150 -7.38 4.72 -18.82
CA ASP A 150 -7.99 3.72 -17.93
C ASP A 150 -7.29 2.35 -18.01
N CYS A 151 -6.11 2.29 -18.63
CA CYS A 151 -5.31 1.09 -18.74
C CYS A 151 -3.83 1.38 -18.52
N TYR A 152 -3.05 0.35 -18.23
CA TYR A 152 -1.58 0.41 -18.25
C TYR A 152 -1.05 -0.80 -19.00
N GLU A 153 -0.77 -0.60 -20.29
CA GLU A 153 -0.54 -1.68 -21.25
C GLU A 153 0.82 -1.54 -21.93
N PHE A 154 1.26 -2.66 -22.51
CA PHE A 154 2.59 -2.82 -23.08
C PHE A 154 2.53 -3.33 -24.51
N VAL A 155 3.60 -3.07 -25.25
CA VAL A 155 3.82 -3.56 -26.60
C VAL A 155 5.19 -4.20 -26.68
N LYS A 156 5.30 -5.33 -27.39
CA LYS A 156 6.60 -5.92 -27.71
C LYS A 156 7.29 -5.10 -28.78
N TYR A 157 8.61 -5.01 -28.66
CA TYR A 157 9.46 -4.51 -29.74
C TYR A 157 9.42 -5.49 -30.91
N ASP A 158 9.07 -4.97 -32.08
CA ASP A 158 9.16 -5.66 -33.36
C ASP A 158 10.02 -4.79 -34.27
N HIS A 159 11.08 -5.36 -34.84
CA HIS A 159 12.06 -4.56 -35.59
C HIS A 159 11.41 -3.86 -36.77
N ASP A 160 10.68 -4.59 -37.62
CA ASP A 160 10.14 -4.06 -38.86
C ASP A 160 9.06 -3.01 -38.58
N VAL A 161 8.20 -3.24 -37.59
CA VAL A 161 7.20 -2.26 -37.15
C VAL A 161 7.84 -0.98 -36.60
N PHE A 162 8.91 -1.10 -35.82
CA PHE A 162 9.58 0.07 -35.23
C PHE A 162 10.49 0.80 -36.23
N GLU A 163 11.01 0.13 -37.25
CA GLU A 163 11.64 0.81 -38.40
C GLU A 163 10.62 1.60 -39.22
N ASP A 164 9.44 1.02 -39.45
CA ASP A 164 8.32 1.73 -40.10
C ASP A 164 7.86 2.95 -39.30
N ILE A 165 7.87 2.89 -37.97
CA ILE A 165 7.60 4.04 -37.10
C ILE A 165 8.73 5.07 -37.20
N ARG A 166 9.97 4.65 -37.45
CA ARG A 166 11.12 5.54 -37.55
C ARG A 166 11.18 6.30 -38.86
N GLU A 167 10.73 5.69 -39.96
CA GLU A 167 10.81 6.25 -41.31
C GLU A 167 10.24 7.68 -41.45
N PRO A 168 9.07 8.02 -40.84
CA PRO A 168 8.53 9.36 -40.92
C PRO A 168 9.33 10.44 -40.17
N PHE A 169 10.29 10.08 -39.33
CA PHE A 169 11.07 11.02 -38.50
C PHE A 169 12.40 11.35 -39.18
N LEU A 170 12.65 12.64 -39.45
CA LEU A 170 13.81 13.12 -40.23
C LEU A 170 15.14 12.92 -39.48
N CYS A 171 15.11 13.02 -38.15
CA CYS A 171 16.29 12.84 -37.33
C CYS A 171 16.23 11.45 -36.70
N SER A 172 16.81 10.44 -37.36
CA SER A 172 16.96 9.09 -36.78
C SER A 172 17.65 9.10 -35.41
N ARG A 173 18.42 10.17 -35.13
CA ARG A 173 19.01 10.47 -33.82
C ARG A 173 17.98 10.75 -32.71
N SER A 174 16.71 11.04 -33.03
CA SER A 174 15.64 11.27 -32.06
C SER A 174 15.06 9.97 -31.51
N LEU A 175 15.12 8.85 -32.26
CA LEU A 175 14.54 7.54 -31.91
C LEU A 175 15.58 6.48 -31.48
N TYR A 176 16.66 6.91 -30.82
CA TYR A 176 17.77 6.05 -30.35
C TYR A 176 17.41 5.03 -29.26
N VAL A 177 16.17 5.08 -28.75
CA VAL A 177 15.72 4.19 -27.66
C VAL A 177 15.40 2.79 -28.20
N PHE A 178 15.11 2.69 -29.50
CA PHE A 178 14.89 1.41 -30.15
C PHE A 178 16.23 0.67 -30.35
N PRO A 179 16.33 -0.63 -30.05
CA PRO A 179 17.55 -1.41 -30.26
C PRO A 179 18.08 -1.26 -31.69
N GLU A 180 19.37 -0.92 -31.84
CA GLU A 180 20.09 -1.00 -33.12
C GLU A 180 20.45 -2.47 -33.40
N LYS A 181 20.46 -2.89 -34.67
CA LYS A 181 21.11 -4.15 -35.04
C LYS A 181 22.60 -4.07 -34.69
N GLU A 182 23.18 -5.15 -34.18
CA GLU A 182 24.63 -5.38 -34.22
C GLU A 182 25.11 -5.54 -35.68
N VAL A 183 25.06 -4.47 -36.46
CA VAL A 183 25.76 -4.35 -37.74
C VAL A 183 26.29 -2.92 -37.81
N VAL A 184 27.38 -2.66 -37.08
CA VAL A 184 28.23 -1.50 -37.34
C VAL A 184 29.08 -1.83 -38.56
N THR A 185 28.48 -1.72 -39.75
CA THR A 185 29.27 -1.25 -40.90
C THR A 185 29.24 0.26 -40.83
N ALA A 186 30.39 0.83 -40.49
CA ALA A 186 30.64 2.26 -40.58
C ALA A 186 30.34 2.73 -42.01
N VAL A 187 29.12 3.21 -42.25
CA VAL A 187 28.84 4.03 -43.42
C VAL A 187 29.35 5.42 -43.07
N GLU A 188 30.36 5.86 -43.82
CA GLU A 188 30.92 7.20 -43.75
C GLU A 188 29.82 8.26 -43.70
N ARG A 189 30.03 9.25 -42.84
CA ARG A 189 29.23 10.46 -42.75
C ARG A 189 29.26 11.18 -44.09
N VAL A 190 28.26 10.94 -44.94
CA VAL A 190 27.89 11.92 -45.95
C VAL A 190 27.13 13.00 -45.21
N GLU A 191 27.70 14.19 -45.14
CA GLU A 191 26.95 15.43 -44.89
C GLU A 191 25.88 15.52 -45.97
N THR A 192 24.70 14.95 -45.71
CA THR A 192 23.52 15.21 -46.53
C THR A 192 23.20 16.68 -46.34
N GLN A 193 23.49 17.43 -47.40
CA GLN A 193 23.00 18.78 -47.67
C GLN A 193 21.56 18.90 -47.17
N LEU A 194 21.23 20.04 -46.55
CA LEU A 194 19.86 20.45 -46.22
C LEU A 194 18.96 20.23 -47.46
N THR A 195 18.32 19.08 -47.54
CA THR A 195 17.21 18.84 -48.44
C THR A 195 16.06 19.69 -47.91
N PHE A 196 15.45 20.47 -48.80
CA PHE A 196 14.29 21.30 -48.52
C PHE A 196 13.31 20.57 -47.58
N TYR A 197 12.97 21.22 -46.46
CA TYR A 197 12.01 20.71 -45.49
C TYR A 197 10.65 20.63 -46.19
N GLU A 198 10.30 19.47 -46.74
CA GLU A 198 8.90 19.19 -47.04
C GLU A 198 8.18 19.19 -45.70
N GLU A 199 7.27 20.15 -45.55
CA GLU A 199 6.50 20.32 -44.34
C GLU A 199 5.67 19.07 -44.09
N LYS A 200 6.06 18.27 -43.09
CA LYS A 200 5.34 17.05 -42.72
C LYS A 200 4.13 17.39 -41.86
N ASP A 201 2.96 16.95 -42.31
CA ASP A 201 1.76 16.94 -41.49
C ASP A 201 1.82 15.76 -40.51
N PHE A 202 2.33 16.03 -39.31
CA PHE A 202 2.47 15.01 -38.28
C PHE A 202 1.13 14.46 -37.77
N VAL A 203 0.02 15.20 -37.91
CA VAL A 203 -1.31 14.66 -37.56
C VAL A 203 -1.64 13.50 -38.49
N ASN A 204 -1.47 13.70 -39.80
CA ASN A 204 -1.65 12.65 -40.80
C ASN A 204 -0.65 11.50 -40.64
N VAL A 205 0.61 11.78 -40.24
CA VAL A 205 1.60 10.73 -39.93
C VAL A 205 1.10 9.84 -38.79
N PHE A 206 0.69 10.43 -37.65
CA PHE A 206 0.20 9.63 -36.52
C PHE A 206 -1.11 8.93 -36.84
N GLU A 207 -2.02 9.54 -37.61
CA GLU A 207 -3.26 8.88 -38.04
C GLU A 207 -2.96 7.61 -38.85
N ASN A 208 -2.01 7.69 -39.79
CA ASN A 208 -1.56 6.54 -40.57
C ASN A 208 -0.89 5.47 -39.70
N LEU A 209 0.01 5.86 -38.79
CA LEU A 209 0.68 4.92 -37.88
C LEU A 209 -0.31 4.23 -36.94
N ILE A 210 -1.25 4.96 -36.35
CA ILE A 210 -2.27 4.42 -35.45
C ILE A 210 -3.22 3.48 -36.19
N SER A 211 -3.59 3.82 -37.42
CA SER A 211 -4.44 2.97 -38.26
C SER A 211 -3.72 1.70 -38.72
N LYS A 212 -2.43 1.79 -39.06
CA LYS A 212 -1.60 0.64 -39.47
C LYS A 212 -1.27 -0.28 -38.29
N TYR A 213 -0.99 0.29 -37.12
CA TYR A 213 -0.52 -0.42 -35.93
C TYR A 213 -1.40 -0.13 -34.69
N PRO A 214 -2.71 -0.42 -34.72
CA PRO A 214 -3.63 -0.04 -33.63
C PRO A 214 -3.24 -0.67 -32.28
N CYS A 215 -2.63 -1.86 -32.29
CA CYS A 215 -2.14 -2.53 -31.08
C CYS A 215 -1.02 -1.78 -30.36
N LEU A 216 -0.31 -0.86 -31.03
CA LEU A 216 0.76 -0.08 -30.42
C LEU A 216 0.24 1.15 -29.67
N PHE A 217 -0.90 1.69 -30.10
CA PHE A 217 -1.37 3.02 -29.68
C PHE A 217 -2.73 3.00 -28.99
N LEU A 218 -3.54 1.97 -29.21
CA LEU A 218 -4.89 1.86 -28.66
C LEU A 218 -4.96 0.83 -27.52
N PRO A 219 -5.93 0.96 -26.60
CA PRO A 219 -6.19 -0.05 -25.58
C PRO A 219 -6.45 -1.43 -26.17
N ASN A 220 -5.99 -2.49 -25.52
CA ASN A 220 -6.18 -3.86 -25.98
C ASN A 220 -7.68 -4.20 -26.11
N SER A 221 -8.52 -3.64 -25.24
CA SER A 221 -9.98 -3.77 -25.29
C SER A 221 -10.60 -3.24 -26.59
N GLU A 222 -10.00 -2.23 -27.23
CA GLU A 222 -10.50 -1.65 -28.48
C GLU A 222 -10.02 -2.42 -29.71
N THR A 223 -8.82 -2.99 -29.66
CA THR A 223 -8.20 -3.63 -30.84
C THR A 223 -8.75 -5.01 -31.18
N LYS A 224 -9.38 -5.71 -30.22
CA LYS A 224 -9.88 -7.10 -30.34
C LYS A 224 -8.86 -8.08 -30.94
N ASN A 225 -7.57 -7.76 -30.90
CA ASN A 225 -6.52 -8.57 -31.49
C ASN A 225 -6.15 -9.70 -30.52
N LYS A 226 -6.30 -10.96 -30.95
CA LYS A 226 -5.88 -12.13 -30.16
C LYS A 226 -4.36 -12.14 -29.88
N ASN A 227 -3.59 -11.50 -30.76
CA ASN A 227 -2.15 -11.34 -30.63
C ASN A 227 -1.76 -10.09 -29.81
N ALA A 228 -2.72 -9.39 -29.20
CA ALA A 228 -2.43 -8.27 -28.31
C ALA A 228 -1.46 -8.72 -27.20
N THR A 229 -0.50 -7.87 -26.87
CA THR A 229 0.50 -8.16 -25.83
C THR A 229 -0.19 -8.08 -24.46
N ALA A 230 -0.19 -9.20 -23.73
CA ALA A 230 -0.72 -9.30 -22.37
C ALA A 230 0.47 -9.39 -21.41
N VAL A 231 0.63 -8.39 -20.54
CA VAL A 231 1.78 -8.29 -19.63
C VAL A 231 1.32 -8.26 -18.19
N VAL A 232 2.06 -8.96 -17.34
CA VAL A 232 1.88 -8.94 -15.88
C VAL A 232 3.20 -8.61 -15.20
N ARG A 233 3.19 -7.60 -14.34
CA ARG A 233 4.32 -7.18 -13.52
C ARG A 233 4.48 -8.07 -12.31
N ILE A 234 5.68 -8.60 -12.14
CA ILE A 234 6.15 -9.26 -10.92
C ILE A 234 6.86 -8.22 -10.07
N PHE A 235 6.21 -7.82 -8.99
CA PHE A 235 6.76 -6.94 -7.98
C PHE A 235 7.71 -7.72 -7.06
N ASP A 236 8.87 -7.14 -6.77
CA ASP A 236 9.85 -7.66 -5.80
C ASP A 236 9.99 -6.68 -4.64
N ASP A 237 9.68 -7.15 -3.43
CA ASP A 237 9.85 -6.43 -2.16
C ASP A 237 10.53 -7.35 -1.14
N GLY A 238 11.81 -7.09 -0.87
CA GLY A 238 12.58 -7.87 0.10
C GLY A 238 12.76 -9.35 -0.30
N GLY A 239 12.77 -9.66 -1.60
CA GLY A 239 12.86 -11.03 -2.13
C GLY A 239 11.52 -11.74 -2.25
N LEU A 240 10.42 -11.09 -1.90
CA LEU A 240 9.07 -11.63 -2.07
C LEU A 240 8.51 -11.17 -3.41
N LYS A 241 8.07 -12.14 -4.20
CA LYS A 241 7.56 -11.90 -5.55
C LYS A 241 6.04 -12.05 -5.58
N PHE A 242 5.35 -11.05 -6.09
CA PHE A 242 3.89 -11.04 -6.19
C PHE A 242 3.43 -10.21 -7.40
N VAL A 243 2.18 -10.40 -7.81
CA VAL A 243 1.54 -9.68 -8.92
C VAL A 243 0.27 -9.00 -8.43
N MET A 244 -0.20 -7.96 -9.12
CA MET A 244 -1.55 -7.42 -8.89
C MET A 244 -2.59 -8.38 -9.47
N GLU A 245 -3.64 -8.69 -8.71
CA GLU A 245 -4.72 -9.61 -9.13
C GLU A 245 -5.44 -9.07 -10.37
N SER A 246 -5.80 -7.78 -10.37
CA SER A 246 -6.47 -7.13 -11.50
C SER A 246 -5.64 -7.17 -12.78
N GLU A 247 -4.32 -7.02 -12.69
CA GLU A 247 -3.41 -7.13 -13.85
C GLU A 247 -3.36 -8.55 -14.40
N LEU A 248 -3.24 -9.55 -13.51
CA LEU A 248 -3.23 -10.97 -13.88
C LEU A 248 -4.55 -11.39 -14.53
N PHE A 249 -5.68 -11.05 -13.92
CA PHE A 249 -7.00 -11.46 -14.40
C PHE A 249 -7.36 -10.77 -15.72
N ALA A 250 -7.00 -9.49 -15.88
CA ALA A 250 -7.14 -8.81 -17.17
C ALA A 250 -6.34 -9.52 -18.27
N ALA A 251 -5.10 -9.92 -17.99
CA ALA A 251 -4.26 -10.64 -18.94
C ALA A 251 -4.80 -12.04 -19.28
N ILE A 252 -5.28 -12.80 -18.28
CA ILE A 252 -5.91 -14.12 -18.49
C ILE A 252 -7.18 -13.99 -19.32
N ASN A 253 -8.06 -13.04 -18.98
CA ASN A 253 -9.32 -12.83 -19.70
C ASN A 253 -9.07 -12.40 -21.15
N LEU A 254 -8.03 -11.60 -21.40
CA LEU A 254 -7.61 -11.20 -22.73
C LEU A 254 -7.13 -12.39 -23.58
N LYS A 255 -6.39 -13.33 -22.98
CA LYS A 255 -5.81 -14.49 -23.68
C LYS A 255 -6.76 -15.68 -23.78
N ASN A 256 -7.73 -15.79 -22.88
CA ASN A 256 -8.67 -16.90 -22.80
C ASN A 256 -10.13 -16.42 -22.93
N PRO A 257 -10.52 -15.72 -24.02
CA PRO A 257 -11.84 -15.10 -24.14
C PRO A 257 -13.01 -16.11 -24.21
N GLY A 258 -12.72 -17.39 -24.42
CA GLY A 258 -13.72 -18.47 -24.42
C GLY A 258 -14.01 -19.06 -23.04
N GLN A 259 -13.25 -18.68 -22.00
CA GLN A 259 -13.46 -19.12 -20.62
C GLN A 259 -14.31 -18.09 -19.87
N LYS A 260 -14.93 -18.52 -18.76
CA LYS A 260 -15.64 -17.59 -17.86
C LYS A 260 -14.64 -16.55 -17.36
N PRO A 261 -14.91 -15.24 -17.53
CA PRO A 261 -13.98 -14.20 -17.08
C PRO A 261 -13.72 -14.31 -15.57
N LEU A 262 -12.45 -14.17 -15.19
CA LEU A 262 -12.04 -13.99 -13.81
C LEU A 262 -12.39 -12.57 -13.38
N GLU A 263 -13.12 -12.44 -12.28
CA GLU A 263 -13.49 -11.15 -11.69
C GLU A 263 -12.53 -10.81 -10.55
N CYS A 264 -11.99 -9.59 -10.60
CA CYS A 264 -11.10 -9.09 -9.54
C CYS A 264 -11.94 -8.59 -8.36
N MET A 265 -11.51 -8.92 -7.14
CA MET A 265 -12.22 -8.53 -5.91
C MET A 265 -11.55 -7.31 -5.24
N ASP A 266 -10.99 -6.41 -6.03
CA ASP A 266 -10.37 -5.18 -5.53
C ASP A 266 -11.41 -4.39 -4.71
N VAL A 267 -11.05 -4.08 -3.46
CA VAL A 267 -11.89 -3.28 -2.55
C VAL A 267 -11.59 -1.82 -2.81
N GLU A 268 -12.58 -0.92 -2.72
CA GLU A 268 -12.47 0.51 -3.08
C GLU A 268 -11.09 1.13 -2.73
N GLY A 269 -10.26 1.36 -3.76
CA GLY A 269 -8.92 1.97 -3.65
C GLY A 269 -7.79 1.05 -3.15
N HIS A 270 -8.04 -0.25 -2.98
CA HIS A 270 -7.10 -1.27 -2.52
C HIS A 270 -6.91 -2.35 -3.60
N TYR A 271 -5.74 -2.38 -4.22
CA TYR A 271 -5.40 -3.37 -5.25
C TYR A 271 -4.82 -4.63 -4.62
N ARG A 272 -5.54 -5.74 -4.75
CA ARG A 272 -5.15 -7.05 -4.22
C ARG A 272 -3.90 -7.59 -4.95
N THR A 273 -3.11 -8.37 -4.22
CA THR A 273 -1.96 -9.08 -4.79
C THR A 273 -2.03 -10.59 -4.56
N ILE A 274 -1.37 -11.32 -5.46
CA ILE A 274 -1.20 -12.78 -5.39
C ILE A 274 0.30 -13.08 -5.41
N GLU A 275 0.77 -13.94 -4.50
CA GLU A 275 2.16 -14.39 -4.51
C GLU A 275 2.47 -15.10 -5.83
N TYR A 276 3.61 -14.78 -6.44
CA TYR A 276 3.93 -15.29 -7.78
C TYR A 276 4.03 -16.82 -7.81
N LYS A 277 4.43 -17.45 -6.70
CA LYS A 277 4.42 -18.91 -6.56
C LYS A 277 3.01 -19.50 -6.75
N HIS A 278 1.98 -18.87 -6.13
CA HIS A 278 0.60 -19.31 -6.26
C HIS A 278 0.05 -19.06 -7.67
N VAL A 279 0.55 -18.03 -8.37
CA VAL A 279 0.21 -17.80 -9.79
C VAL A 279 0.63 -19.01 -10.64
N LEU A 280 1.86 -19.51 -10.43
CA LEU A 280 2.41 -20.66 -11.15
C LEU A 280 1.75 -22.00 -10.79
N GLU A 281 1.14 -22.09 -9.61
CA GLU A 281 0.45 -23.28 -9.11
C GLU A 281 -1.01 -23.32 -9.57
N LEU A 282 -1.74 -22.20 -9.40
CA LEU A 282 -3.19 -22.14 -9.61
C LEU A 282 -3.59 -21.81 -11.05
N TYR A 283 -2.76 -21.06 -11.78
CA TYR A 283 -3.11 -20.56 -13.12
C TYR A 283 -2.18 -21.05 -14.22
N ARG A 284 -1.36 -22.09 -13.94
CA ARG A 284 -0.35 -22.62 -14.87
C ARG A 284 -0.85 -22.77 -16.30
N ASP A 285 -2.03 -23.34 -16.48
CA ASP A 285 -2.58 -23.69 -17.79
C ASP A 285 -3.19 -22.49 -18.53
N GLN A 286 -3.35 -21.34 -17.85
CA GLN A 286 -4.00 -20.14 -18.38
C GLN A 286 -3.00 -19.01 -18.70
N ILE A 287 -1.74 -19.12 -18.24
CA ILE A 287 -0.74 -18.04 -18.31
C ILE A 287 0.35 -18.24 -19.38
N GLY A 288 0.26 -19.30 -20.22
CA GLY A 288 1.30 -19.65 -21.19
C GLY A 288 1.62 -18.54 -22.21
N ASP A 289 0.60 -17.77 -22.62
CA ASP A 289 0.70 -16.68 -23.58
C ASP A 289 0.77 -15.28 -22.94
N ILE A 290 1.07 -15.22 -21.63
CA ILE A 290 1.22 -13.98 -20.87
C ILE A 290 2.71 -13.70 -20.65
N ASP A 291 3.11 -12.45 -20.91
CA ASP A 291 4.48 -12.00 -20.68
C ASP A 291 4.64 -11.44 -19.26
N PHE A 292 5.54 -12.02 -18.48
CA PHE A 292 5.87 -11.50 -17.16
C PHE A 292 7.09 -10.59 -17.22
N ILE A 293 7.01 -9.41 -16.61
CA ILE A 293 8.12 -8.47 -16.47
C ILE A 293 8.47 -8.24 -15.01
N TYR A 294 9.76 -8.14 -14.67
CA TYR A 294 10.17 -7.78 -13.32
C TYR A 294 9.99 -6.28 -13.09
N HIS A 295 9.37 -5.90 -11.98
CA HIS A 295 9.13 -4.51 -11.60
C HIS A 295 9.54 -4.29 -10.14
N PRO A 296 10.79 -3.86 -9.87
CA PRO A 296 11.22 -3.61 -8.49
C PRO A 296 10.38 -2.50 -7.88
N ILE A 297 9.97 -2.65 -6.61
CA ILE A 297 9.34 -1.56 -5.87
C ILE A 297 10.47 -0.64 -5.38
N PRO A 298 10.56 0.61 -5.87
CA PRO A 298 11.64 1.49 -5.48
C PRO A 298 11.50 1.86 -4.00
N LEU A 299 12.59 1.66 -3.25
CA LEU A 299 12.63 2.00 -1.84
C LEU A 299 12.83 3.51 -1.67
N GLY A 300 11.77 4.19 -1.26
CA GLY A 300 11.82 5.60 -0.88
C GLY A 300 12.20 5.77 0.60
N PHE A 301 13.24 6.56 0.88
CA PHE A 301 13.72 6.71 2.26
C PHE A 301 12.80 7.59 3.12
N HIS A 302 12.21 8.65 2.55
CA HIS A 302 11.31 9.56 3.28
C HIS A 302 9.90 9.68 2.70
N ALA A 303 9.67 9.25 1.46
CA ALA A 303 8.35 9.18 0.86
C ALA A 303 8.27 7.96 -0.06
N ALA A 304 7.12 7.30 -0.11
CA ALA A 304 6.81 6.21 -1.01
C ALA A 304 7.00 6.66 -2.47
N VAL A 305 7.48 5.75 -3.31
CA VAL A 305 7.61 5.99 -4.76
C VAL A 305 6.37 5.40 -5.43
N PRO A 306 5.54 6.23 -6.09
CA PRO A 306 4.36 5.73 -6.78
C PRO A 306 4.70 4.75 -7.89
N ILE A 307 3.82 3.78 -8.08
CA ILE A 307 3.81 2.90 -9.26
C ILE A 307 2.45 3.06 -9.96
N VAL A 308 2.41 2.69 -11.24
CA VAL A 308 1.17 2.77 -12.03
C VAL A 308 0.28 1.58 -11.68
N ALA A 309 -1.01 1.81 -11.42
CA ALA A 309 -2.03 0.80 -11.26
C ALA A 309 -2.50 0.27 -12.63
N PRO A 310 -3.18 -0.88 -12.71
CA PRO A 310 -3.67 -1.42 -13.99
C PRO A 310 -4.63 -0.47 -14.72
N THR A 311 -5.29 0.43 -13.96
CA THR A 311 -6.18 1.47 -14.48
C THR A 311 -5.45 2.71 -15.01
N GLY A 312 -4.11 2.75 -15.07
CA GLY A 312 -3.35 3.91 -15.56
C GLY A 312 -3.19 5.07 -14.57
N ASP A 313 -3.85 5.01 -13.41
CA ASP A 313 -3.66 5.86 -12.22
C ASP A 313 -2.42 5.42 -11.42
N HIS A 314 -2.07 6.12 -10.33
CA HIS A 314 -0.96 5.74 -9.45
C HIS A 314 -1.43 5.13 -8.12
N CYS A 315 -0.61 4.24 -7.59
CA CYS A 315 -0.76 3.61 -6.28
C CYS A 315 0.60 3.43 -5.60
N ILE A 316 0.57 3.14 -4.30
CA ILE A 316 1.76 2.86 -3.47
C ILE A 316 1.51 1.61 -2.63
N LEU A 317 2.57 0.90 -2.25
CA LEU A 317 2.44 -0.26 -1.37
C LEU A 317 1.81 0.19 -0.04
N ALA A 318 0.82 -0.54 0.47
CA ALA A 318 0.12 -0.13 1.69
C ALA A 318 1.06 -0.02 2.90
N ALA A 319 2.11 -0.85 2.95
CA ALA A 319 3.19 -0.74 3.92
C ALA A 319 3.87 0.63 3.88
N ASP A 320 4.27 1.09 2.69
CA ASP A 320 4.96 2.35 2.48
C ASP A 320 4.05 3.54 2.82
N ALA A 321 2.80 3.48 2.36
CA ALA A 321 1.77 4.46 2.66
C ALA A 321 1.57 4.64 4.18
N HIS A 322 1.44 3.53 4.90
CA HIS A 322 1.28 3.55 6.35
C HIS A 322 2.53 4.15 7.03
N MET A 323 3.73 3.73 6.62
CA MET A 323 4.98 4.24 7.17
C MET A 323 5.19 5.73 6.88
N ASP A 324 4.76 6.20 5.72
CA ASP A 324 4.77 7.63 5.36
C ASP A 324 3.87 8.46 6.27
N ILE A 325 2.67 7.98 6.60
CA ILE A 325 1.76 8.70 7.51
C ILE A 325 2.31 8.76 8.93
N ILE A 326 2.87 7.65 9.44
CA ILE A 326 3.52 7.63 10.75
C ILE A 326 4.72 8.59 10.77
N ARG A 327 5.52 8.57 9.70
CA ARG A 327 6.66 9.48 9.53
C ARG A 327 6.19 10.94 9.53
N GLU A 328 5.26 11.31 8.65
CA GLU A 328 4.71 12.67 8.55
C GLU A 328 4.20 13.18 9.90
N THR A 329 3.39 12.36 10.59
CA THR A 329 2.84 12.67 11.93
C THR A 329 3.96 12.94 12.96
N PHE A 330 5.04 12.15 12.91
CA PHE A 330 6.21 12.36 13.76
C PHE A 330 6.96 13.66 13.40
N ILE A 331 7.25 13.88 12.11
CA ILE A 331 8.11 14.99 11.67
C ILE A 331 7.50 16.34 12.05
N ILE A 332 6.19 16.50 11.86
CA ILE A 332 5.48 17.74 12.23
C ILE A 332 5.27 17.86 13.76
N GLY A 333 5.77 16.88 14.52
CA GLY A 333 5.82 16.87 15.97
C GLY A 333 4.48 16.64 16.66
N VAL A 334 3.51 16.00 16.00
CA VAL A 334 2.15 15.78 16.56
C VAL A 334 2.20 15.20 17.96
N PHE A 335 2.99 14.15 18.18
CA PHE A 335 3.07 13.49 19.50
C PHE A 335 3.68 14.37 20.60
N GLN A 336 4.44 15.42 20.26
CA GLN A 336 4.92 16.40 21.24
C GLN A 336 3.83 17.42 21.62
N LYS A 337 2.86 17.65 20.73
CA LYS A 337 1.75 18.61 20.91
C LYS A 337 0.60 18.03 21.76
N ILE A 338 0.57 16.71 21.94
CA ILE A 338 -0.40 16.00 22.75
C ILE A 338 -0.08 16.18 24.23
N THR A 339 -1.10 16.54 25.02
CA THR A 339 -1.02 16.64 26.48
C THR A 339 -1.95 15.61 27.12
N GLN A 340 -1.95 15.53 28.47
CA GLN A 340 -2.88 14.67 29.19
C GLN A 340 -4.35 14.92 28.79
N ASN A 341 -4.72 16.18 28.58
CA ASN A 341 -6.09 16.57 28.23
C ASN A 341 -6.48 16.22 26.78
N THR A 342 -5.50 15.95 25.91
CA THR A 342 -5.73 15.60 24.49
C THR A 342 -5.23 14.19 24.14
N CYS A 343 -4.93 13.36 25.14
CA CYS A 343 -4.40 12.01 24.91
C CYS A 343 -5.39 11.10 24.17
N ASN A 344 -6.70 11.39 24.29
CA ASN A 344 -7.78 10.73 23.57
C ASN A 344 -7.69 10.92 22.03
N MET A 345 -6.86 11.84 21.53
CA MET A 345 -6.59 11.95 20.11
C MET A 345 -5.79 10.77 19.56
N ILE A 346 -4.97 10.08 20.37
CA ILE A 346 -4.17 8.94 19.89
C ILE A 346 -5.06 7.76 19.48
N PRO A 347 -6.00 7.26 20.32
CA PRO A 347 -6.91 6.21 19.89
C PRO A 347 -7.76 6.60 18.66
N LYS A 348 -8.17 7.87 18.55
CA LYS A 348 -8.92 8.38 17.38
C LYS A 348 -8.08 8.38 16.10
N PHE A 349 -6.82 8.80 16.19
CA PHE A 349 -5.85 8.68 15.10
C PHE A 349 -5.71 7.23 14.64
N ILE A 350 -5.59 6.29 15.58
CA ILE A 350 -5.53 4.86 15.25
C ILE A 350 -6.82 4.38 14.59
N ALA A 351 -7.99 4.85 15.02
CA ALA A 351 -9.25 4.54 14.35
C ALA A 351 -9.29 5.04 12.89
N ILE A 352 -8.79 6.25 12.63
CA ILE A 352 -8.62 6.77 11.26
C ILE A 352 -7.68 5.88 10.47
N LEU A 353 -6.50 5.53 11.02
CA LEU A 353 -5.57 4.64 10.32
C LEU A 353 -6.21 3.29 9.97
N ARG A 354 -6.97 2.68 10.89
CA ARG A 354 -7.64 1.39 10.66
C ARG A 354 -8.69 1.43 9.54
N LYS A 355 -9.33 2.58 9.31
CA LYS A 355 -10.29 2.77 8.22
C LYS A 355 -9.62 2.65 6.84
N TYR A 356 -8.40 3.18 6.71
CA TYR A 356 -7.65 3.20 5.44
C TYR A 356 -6.61 2.07 5.32
N PHE A 357 -6.21 1.49 6.45
CA PHE A 357 -5.29 0.36 6.56
C PHE A 357 -5.97 -0.80 7.31
N PRO A 358 -7.01 -1.40 6.72
CA PRO A 358 -7.79 -2.45 7.35
C PRO A 358 -6.94 -3.68 7.68
N SER A 359 -6.77 -3.95 8.98
CA SER A 359 -5.96 -5.07 9.45
C SER A 359 -6.60 -6.44 9.18
N ASN A 360 -7.85 -6.50 8.73
CA ASN A 360 -8.55 -7.73 8.35
C ASN A 360 -8.21 -8.20 6.92
N ILE A 361 -7.60 -7.37 6.07
CA ILE A 361 -7.04 -7.81 4.78
C ILE A 361 -5.84 -8.72 5.04
N LYS A 362 -5.89 -9.97 4.54
CA LYS A 362 -4.88 -11.02 4.82
C LYS A 362 -3.71 -11.03 3.84
N TYR A 363 -3.86 -10.38 2.69
CA TYR A 363 -2.85 -10.29 1.63
C TYR A 363 -2.15 -8.93 1.62
N ARG A 364 -1.02 -8.85 0.90
CA ARG A 364 -0.40 -7.57 0.56
C ARG A 364 -1.26 -6.83 -0.46
N TYR A 365 -1.31 -5.52 -0.36
CA TYR A 365 -2.07 -4.72 -1.30
C TYR A 365 -1.41 -3.37 -1.56
N PHE A 366 -1.80 -2.75 -2.67
CA PHE A 366 -1.47 -1.36 -2.95
C PHE A 366 -2.67 -0.47 -2.64
N ILE A 367 -2.41 0.74 -2.16
CA ILE A 367 -3.43 1.76 -1.96
C ILE A 367 -3.33 2.79 -3.09
N ASN A 368 -4.46 3.13 -3.72
CA ASN A 368 -4.45 4.15 -4.77
C ASN A 368 -4.19 5.54 -4.18
N LEU A 369 -3.56 6.42 -4.97
CA LEU A 369 -3.18 7.74 -4.47
C LEU A 369 -4.38 8.62 -4.11
N LYS A 370 -5.54 8.43 -4.76
CA LYS A 370 -6.77 9.17 -4.43
C LYS A 370 -7.24 8.84 -3.01
N LEU A 371 -7.26 7.57 -2.61
CA LEU A 371 -7.64 7.16 -1.26
C LEU A 371 -6.58 7.58 -0.23
N PHE A 372 -5.30 7.50 -0.58
CA PHE A 372 -4.22 7.97 0.28
C PHE A 372 -4.27 9.50 0.52
N GLN A 373 -4.64 10.27 -0.51
CA GLN A 373 -4.82 11.71 -0.40
C GLN A 373 -6.01 12.07 0.50
N LYS A 374 -7.14 11.35 0.39
CA LYS A 374 -8.28 11.49 1.32
C LYS A 374 -7.87 11.26 2.78
N LEU A 375 -7.02 10.26 3.04
CA LEU A 375 -6.47 10.03 4.38
C LEU A 375 -5.65 11.23 4.88
N ARG A 376 -4.78 11.80 4.03
CA ARG A 376 -3.98 12.99 4.41
C ARG A 376 -4.86 14.19 4.73
N GLU A 377 -5.90 14.43 3.95
CA GLU A 377 -6.89 15.51 4.18
C GLU A 377 -7.66 15.31 5.49
N GLU A 378 -8.13 14.08 5.76
CA GLU A 378 -8.82 13.74 7.01
C GLU A 378 -7.89 13.93 8.23
N LEU A 379 -6.63 13.54 8.11
CA LEU A 379 -5.63 13.73 9.18
C LEU A 379 -5.28 15.21 9.38
N GLU A 380 -5.15 16.00 8.32
CA GLU A 380 -4.91 17.43 8.43
C GLU A 380 -6.02 18.10 9.23
N GLU A 381 -7.30 17.85 8.89
CA GLU A 381 -8.45 18.37 9.64
C GLU A 381 -8.43 17.88 11.09
N PHE A 382 -8.14 16.60 11.31
CA PHE A 382 -8.07 16.00 12.63
C PHE A 382 -7.02 16.65 13.54
N TRP A 383 -5.88 17.09 12.98
CA TRP A 383 -4.78 17.68 13.73
C TRP A 383 -4.87 19.19 13.92
N LYS A 384 -5.76 19.90 13.21
CA LYS A 384 -5.97 21.36 13.35
C LYS A 384 -6.03 21.87 14.80
N PRO A 385 -6.75 21.22 15.75
CA PRO A 385 -6.89 21.73 17.12
C PRO A 385 -5.57 21.84 17.91
N ILE A 386 -4.51 21.19 17.44
CA ILE A 386 -3.20 21.22 18.09
C ILE A 386 -2.11 21.77 17.17
N GLU A 387 -2.44 22.24 15.96
CA GLU A 387 -1.47 22.58 14.92
C GLU A 387 -0.47 23.65 15.38
N ASP A 388 -0.94 24.72 16.02
CA ASP A 388 -0.14 25.88 16.42
C ASP A 388 0.70 25.67 17.69
N LYS A 389 0.59 24.49 18.33
CA LYS A 389 1.37 24.22 19.53
C LYS A 389 2.86 24.11 19.20
N PRO A 390 3.75 24.79 19.95
CA PRO A 390 5.18 24.74 19.70
C PRO A 390 5.74 23.35 20.00
N VAL A 391 6.73 22.94 19.21
CA VAL A 391 7.44 21.65 19.36
C VAL A 391 8.92 21.89 19.62
N LYS A 392 9.55 20.97 20.35
CA LYS A 392 11.00 20.98 20.52
C LYS A 392 11.66 20.40 19.28
N ARG A 393 12.75 21.03 18.86
CA ARG A 393 13.58 20.57 17.74
C ARG A 393 14.48 19.43 18.20
N VAL A 394 14.71 18.44 17.33
CA VAL A 394 15.75 17.44 17.55
C VAL A 394 17.11 18.15 17.60
N ARG A 395 17.93 17.85 18.61
CA ARG A 395 19.26 18.46 18.75
C ARG A 395 20.24 17.90 17.72
N ASP A 396 21.19 18.72 17.30
CA ASP A 396 22.22 18.27 16.37
C ASP A 396 23.09 17.18 16.97
N VAL A 397 23.40 16.19 16.14
CA VAL A 397 24.37 15.16 16.44
C VAL A 397 25.73 15.67 16.03
N GLY A 398 26.65 15.77 16.99
CA GLY A 398 28.02 16.22 16.76
C GLY A 398 28.87 15.18 16.01
N PRO A 399 30.15 15.50 15.73
CA PRO A 399 31.04 14.63 14.96
C PRO A 399 31.37 13.28 15.64
N GLN A 400 31.10 13.16 16.95
CA GLN A 400 31.23 11.89 17.69
C GLN A 400 29.99 10.99 17.53
N GLY A 401 29.00 11.43 16.78
CA GLY A 401 27.72 10.76 16.62
C GLY A 401 26.92 10.66 17.92
N PHE A 402 26.15 9.60 18.09
CA PHE A 402 25.33 9.40 19.30
C PHE A 402 25.26 7.94 19.74
N THR A 403 25.24 7.72 21.06
CA THR A 403 25.04 6.40 21.68
C THR A 403 23.56 6.15 21.99
N VAL A 404 23.21 4.92 22.38
CA VAL A 404 21.86 4.60 22.88
C VAL A 404 21.47 5.44 24.11
N GLU A 405 22.43 5.84 24.95
CA GLU A 405 22.14 6.68 26.12
C GLU A 405 21.89 8.14 25.72
N ASP A 406 22.58 8.64 24.70
CA ASP A 406 22.29 9.97 24.13
C ASP A 406 20.92 9.98 23.45
N PHE A 407 20.58 8.90 22.77
CA PHE A 407 19.25 8.71 22.19
C PHE A 407 18.14 8.73 23.25
N LYS A 408 18.31 8.01 24.37
CA LYS A 408 17.37 8.06 25.50
C LYS A 408 17.23 9.47 26.08
N LYS A 409 18.33 10.23 26.21
CA LYS A 409 18.29 11.62 26.64
C LYS A 409 17.51 12.48 25.65
N GLU A 410 17.65 12.24 24.36
CA GLU A 410 16.90 12.94 23.31
C GLU A 410 15.39 12.68 23.40
N LEU A 411 14.98 11.41 23.54
CA LEU A 411 13.57 11.05 23.73
C LEU A 411 12.94 11.73 24.96
N LYS A 412 13.69 11.84 26.07
CA LYS A 412 13.27 12.59 27.27
C LYS A 412 13.21 14.08 27.02
N TYR A 413 14.20 14.65 26.34
CA TYR A 413 14.25 16.06 26.00
C TYR A 413 13.04 16.49 25.17
N LEU A 414 12.70 15.70 24.14
CA LEU A 414 11.54 15.90 23.26
C LEU A 414 10.20 15.63 23.97
N GLY A 415 10.23 15.02 25.16
CA GLY A 415 9.05 14.80 25.99
C GLY A 415 8.20 13.59 25.59
N TYR A 416 8.68 12.74 24.69
CA TYR A 416 7.93 11.55 24.25
C TYR A 416 7.65 10.58 25.38
N ASN A 417 8.51 10.52 26.40
CA ASN A 417 8.31 9.67 27.58
C ASN A 417 7.08 10.06 28.42
N LYS A 418 6.53 11.26 28.24
CA LYS A 418 5.30 11.67 28.93
C LYS A 418 4.05 11.01 28.34
N ILE A 419 4.06 10.80 27.03
CA ILE A 419 2.95 10.16 26.31
C ILE A 419 3.19 8.66 26.17
N PHE A 420 4.44 8.26 25.95
CA PHE A 420 4.91 6.88 25.80
C PHE A 420 5.95 6.53 26.87
N PRO A 421 5.57 6.24 28.14
CA PRO A 421 6.54 5.95 29.20
C PRO A 421 7.49 4.79 28.88
N GLU A 422 7.03 3.80 28.13
CA GLU A 422 7.79 2.63 27.68
C GLU A 422 8.93 2.98 26.69
N ILE A 423 8.85 4.12 26.01
CA ILE A 423 9.75 4.48 24.90
C ILE A 423 11.23 4.51 25.31
N ILE A 424 11.52 4.83 26.57
CA ILE A 424 12.88 4.87 27.10
C ILE A 424 13.44 3.46 27.34
N GLY A 425 12.60 2.53 27.83
CA GLY A 425 12.96 1.13 28.00
C GLY A 425 13.20 0.44 26.64
N ASP A 426 12.41 0.83 25.65
CA ASP A 426 12.44 0.28 24.30
C ASP A 426 13.46 0.93 23.36
N ALA A 427 14.08 2.04 23.77
CA ALA A 427 15.02 2.80 22.94
C ALA A 427 16.16 1.93 22.39
N ARG A 428 16.63 0.93 23.14
CA ARG A 428 17.66 0.00 22.67
C ARG A 428 17.19 -0.83 21.49
N ALA A 429 15.94 -1.32 21.51
CA ALA A 429 15.40 -2.12 20.41
C ALA A 429 15.37 -1.32 19.10
N ALA A 430 14.99 -0.03 19.16
CA ALA A 430 15.05 0.84 17.99
C ALA A 430 16.49 1.18 17.57
N TYR A 431 17.41 1.31 18.52
CA TYR A 431 18.82 1.59 18.24
C TYR A 431 19.54 0.41 17.56
N THR A 432 19.10 -0.84 17.77
CA THR A 432 19.78 -2.02 17.18
C THR A 432 19.88 -2.00 15.65
N PHE A 433 19.03 -1.22 14.97
CA PHE A 433 19.14 -1.01 13.51
C PHE A 433 20.48 -0.39 13.10
N PHE A 434 21.13 0.33 14.01
CA PHE A 434 22.40 1.01 13.82
C PHE A 434 23.60 0.25 14.39
N ASP A 435 23.40 -0.91 15.04
CA ASP A 435 24.48 -1.72 15.63
C ASP A 435 25.63 -2.06 14.66
N PRO A 436 25.40 -2.28 13.34
CA PRO A 436 26.48 -2.50 12.40
C PRO A 436 27.38 -1.27 12.17
N GLN A 437 26.94 -0.08 12.56
CA GLN A 437 27.64 1.19 12.34
C GLN A 437 28.36 1.63 13.62
N LYS A 438 29.49 2.33 13.47
CA LYS A 438 30.12 2.94 14.64
C LYS A 438 29.28 4.14 15.09
N PRO A 439 29.15 4.41 16.40
CA PRO A 439 28.43 5.58 16.88
C PRO A 439 28.88 6.87 16.19
N SER A 440 30.18 7.05 15.96
CA SER A 440 30.78 8.20 15.26
C SER A 440 30.35 8.40 13.81
N GLU A 441 29.74 7.40 13.18
CA GLU A 441 29.24 7.48 11.81
C GLU A 441 27.79 7.97 11.76
N LEU A 442 27.08 7.95 12.89
CA LEU A 442 25.68 8.35 12.99
C LEU A 442 25.52 9.86 13.00
N LYS A 443 24.54 10.36 12.23
CA LYS A 443 24.27 11.78 12.00
C LYS A 443 22.91 12.19 12.54
N THR A 444 22.59 13.47 12.43
CA THR A 444 21.27 14.01 12.84
C THR A 444 20.12 13.30 12.11
N SER A 445 20.26 12.96 10.83
CA SER A 445 19.26 12.18 10.08
C SER A 445 19.02 10.79 10.70
N ASP A 446 20.05 10.15 11.24
CA ASP A 446 19.94 8.84 11.89
C ASP A 446 19.25 8.95 13.25
N MET A 447 19.44 10.07 13.97
CA MET A 447 18.65 10.38 15.17
C MET A 447 17.15 10.47 14.84
N PHE A 448 16.77 11.14 13.75
CA PHE A 448 15.37 11.17 13.29
C PHE A 448 14.83 9.76 12.98
N ALA A 449 15.62 8.92 12.30
CA ALA A 449 15.25 7.54 12.00
C ALA A 449 15.09 6.69 13.28
N ALA A 450 15.98 6.86 14.27
CA ALA A 450 15.89 6.18 15.57
C ALA A 450 14.62 6.59 16.35
N ILE A 451 14.29 7.88 16.36
CA ILE A 451 13.07 8.40 16.98
C ILE A 451 11.82 7.83 16.27
N GLN A 452 11.79 7.86 14.94
CA GLN A 452 10.70 7.27 14.15
C GLN A 452 10.52 5.78 14.52
N GLY A 453 11.60 5.01 14.55
CA GLY A 453 11.58 3.60 14.95
C GLY A 453 11.02 3.37 16.35
N SER A 454 11.39 4.20 17.32
CA SER A 454 10.90 4.10 18.71
C SER A 454 9.42 4.46 18.85
N LEU A 455 8.96 5.49 18.14
CA LEU A 455 7.55 5.88 18.15
C LEU A 455 6.69 4.80 17.48
N THR A 456 7.13 4.26 16.33
CA THR A 456 6.46 3.13 15.68
C THR A 456 6.37 1.93 16.62
N LEU A 457 7.47 1.57 17.30
CA LEU A 457 7.48 0.48 18.26
C LEU A 457 6.49 0.71 19.41
N ALA A 458 6.47 1.91 20.01
CA ALA A 458 5.52 2.25 21.06
C ALA A 458 4.05 2.15 20.58
N LEU A 459 3.75 2.65 19.37
CA LEU A 459 2.42 2.54 18.78
C LEU A 459 2.01 1.08 18.55
N THR A 460 2.89 0.24 18.00
CA THR A 460 2.59 -1.18 17.76
C THR A 460 2.34 -1.96 19.06
N LYS A 461 3.04 -1.63 20.15
CA LYS A 461 2.82 -2.25 21.46
C LYS A 461 1.47 -1.87 22.07
N ARG A 462 1.07 -0.61 21.95
CA ARG A 462 -0.20 -0.10 22.49
C ARG A 462 -1.41 -0.47 21.66
N PHE A 463 -1.24 -0.61 20.35
CA PHE A 463 -2.31 -0.84 19.40
C PHE A 463 -2.00 -2.07 18.55
N PRO A 464 -2.37 -3.28 19.02
CA PRO A 464 -2.07 -4.54 18.33
C PRO A 464 -2.58 -4.58 16.89
N CYS A 465 -3.64 -3.85 16.55
CA CYS A 465 -4.13 -3.76 15.18
C CYS A 465 -3.09 -3.23 14.18
N ILE A 466 -2.22 -2.30 14.61
CA ILE A 466 -1.13 -1.80 13.77
C ILE A 466 -0.12 -2.93 13.56
N ASN A 467 0.23 -3.65 14.63
CA ASN A 467 1.14 -4.78 14.54
C ASN A 467 0.60 -5.88 13.60
N VAL A 468 -0.69 -6.20 13.69
CA VAL A 468 -1.37 -7.14 12.80
C VAL A 468 -1.32 -6.67 11.34
N PHE A 469 -1.60 -5.39 11.08
CA PHE A 469 -1.46 -4.80 9.75
C PHE A 469 -0.02 -4.93 9.21
N MET A 470 0.97 -4.48 9.99
CA MET A 470 2.39 -4.53 9.59
C MET A 470 2.85 -5.96 9.30
N PHE A 471 2.39 -6.92 10.10
CA PHE A 471 2.66 -8.33 9.92
C PHE A 471 2.08 -8.86 8.60
N ARG A 472 0.81 -8.60 8.32
CA ARG A 472 0.13 -9.06 7.09
C ARG A 472 0.69 -8.40 5.83
N GLN A 473 1.11 -7.15 5.95
CA GLN A 473 1.83 -6.45 4.88
C GLN A 473 3.31 -6.85 4.78
N LYS A 474 3.78 -7.81 5.59
CA LYS A 474 5.15 -8.36 5.59
C LYS A 474 6.23 -7.26 5.71
N ILE A 475 5.97 -6.19 6.47
CA ILE A 475 6.85 -5.01 6.61
C ILE A 475 8.24 -5.37 7.15
N CYS A 476 8.37 -6.43 7.96
CA CYS A 476 9.68 -6.86 8.45
C CYS A 476 10.64 -7.37 7.37
N LEU A 477 10.11 -7.77 6.21
CA LEU A 477 10.89 -8.14 5.02
C LEU A 477 11.14 -6.92 4.11
N HIS A 478 10.30 -5.91 4.21
CA HIS A 478 10.54 -4.62 3.58
C HIS A 478 11.84 -4.03 4.14
N ASN A 479 12.81 -3.72 3.27
CA ASN A 479 14.18 -3.29 3.61
C ASN A 479 15.10 -4.31 4.32
N ARG A 480 14.73 -5.59 4.49
CA ARG A 480 15.61 -6.63 5.08
C ARG A 480 15.65 -7.89 4.23
N ARG A 481 16.85 -8.42 3.97
CA ARG A 481 17.03 -9.74 3.32
C ARG A 481 16.64 -10.94 4.22
N LYS A 482 16.36 -10.72 5.51
CA LYS A 482 16.06 -11.80 6.47
C LYS A 482 14.89 -11.43 7.40
N LEU A 483 13.95 -12.36 7.54
CA LEU A 483 12.83 -12.31 8.49
C LEU A 483 13.33 -12.10 9.92
N CYS A 484 12.63 -11.27 10.70
CA CYS A 484 12.80 -11.33 12.15
C CYS A 484 12.14 -12.61 12.70
N GLU A 485 12.64 -13.11 13.83
CA GLU A 485 12.22 -14.39 14.42
C GLU A 485 10.73 -14.40 14.80
N LEU A 486 10.22 -13.24 15.25
CA LEU A 486 8.79 -13.01 15.52
C LEU A 486 7.93 -13.09 14.25
N CYS A 487 8.40 -12.47 13.15
CA CYS A 487 7.73 -12.60 11.86
C CYS A 487 7.80 -14.03 11.33
N SER A 488 8.94 -14.73 11.45
CA SER A 488 9.09 -16.09 10.94
C SER A 488 8.15 -17.08 11.63
N LYS A 489 7.99 -16.98 12.96
CA LYS A 489 7.09 -17.84 13.72
C LYS A 489 5.62 -17.56 13.39
N ALA A 490 5.22 -16.29 13.38
CA ALA A 490 3.85 -15.91 13.09
C ALA A 490 3.49 -16.13 11.60
N ILE A 491 4.44 -15.99 10.66
CA ILE A 491 4.23 -16.28 9.22
C ILE A 491 3.92 -17.75 9.01
N LYS A 492 4.62 -18.66 9.67
CA LYS A 492 4.31 -20.10 9.58
C LYS A 492 2.91 -20.42 10.12
N GLU A 493 2.47 -19.75 11.17
CA GLU A 493 1.15 -19.95 11.77
C GLU A 493 0.04 -19.34 10.88
N ALA A 494 0.27 -18.17 10.28
CA ALA A 494 -0.70 -17.48 9.41
C ALA A 494 -0.76 -18.03 7.98
N GLU A 495 0.37 -18.47 7.41
CA GLU A 495 0.41 -19.09 6.08
C GLU A 495 -0.38 -20.40 6.08
N VAL A 496 -0.24 -21.23 7.12
CA VAL A 496 -1.05 -22.46 7.27
C VAL A 496 -2.56 -22.16 7.28
N GLN A 497 -2.97 -21.02 7.87
CA GLN A 497 -4.37 -20.64 7.95
C GLN A 497 -4.89 -19.99 6.64
N ILE A 498 -4.07 -19.18 5.97
CA ILE A 498 -4.40 -18.54 4.69
C ILE A 498 -4.41 -19.56 3.55
N GLU A 499 -3.48 -20.50 3.53
CA GLU A 499 -3.40 -21.56 2.52
C GLU A 499 -4.60 -22.52 2.64
N ALA A 500 -5.09 -22.78 3.85
CA ALA A 500 -6.33 -23.49 4.09
C ALA A 500 -7.58 -22.73 3.60
N GLU A 501 -7.61 -21.41 3.75
CA GLU A 501 -8.75 -20.57 3.35
C GLU A 501 -8.79 -20.26 1.85
N ILE A 502 -7.63 -19.99 1.21
CA ILE A 502 -7.53 -19.82 -0.25
C ILE A 502 -7.94 -21.12 -0.94
N LYS A 503 -7.54 -22.27 -0.37
CA LYS A 503 -7.96 -23.57 -0.86
C LYS A 503 -9.48 -23.74 -0.75
N ALA A 504 -10.08 -23.34 0.37
CA ALA A 504 -11.55 -23.35 0.53
C ALA A 504 -12.27 -22.42 -0.46
N GLU A 505 -11.78 -21.20 -0.70
CA GLU A 505 -12.35 -20.25 -1.68
C GLU A 505 -12.19 -20.77 -3.14
N SER A 506 -11.09 -21.46 -3.44
CA SER A 506 -10.85 -22.05 -4.77
C SER A 506 -11.68 -23.31 -5.06
N GLU A 507 -11.99 -24.08 -4.01
CA GLU A 507 -12.86 -25.27 -4.08
C GLU A 507 -14.33 -24.86 -4.26
N GLU A 508 -14.76 -23.74 -3.67
CA GLU A 508 -16.08 -23.14 -3.96
C GLU A 508 -16.18 -22.64 -5.40
N ALA A 509 -15.11 -22.07 -5.97
CA ALA A 509 -15.07 -21.64 -7.38
C ALA A 509 -15.07 -22.82 -8.37
N SER A 510 -14.38 -23.92 -8.05
CA SER A 510 -14.28 -25.13 -8.89
C SER A 510 -15.50 -26.04 -8.84
N SER A 511 -16.27 -26.04 -7.74
CA SER A 511 -17.47 -26.89 -7.59
C SER A 511 -18.64 -26.51 -8.50
N SER A 512 -18.56 -25.37 -9.21
CA SER A 512 -19.56 -24.95 -10.20
C SER A 512 -19.38 -25.54 -11.60
N VAL A 513 -18.34 -26.37 -11.83
CA VAL A 513 -17.97 -26.87 -13.19
C VAL A 513 -18.27 -28.36 -13.42
N THR A 514 -18.64 -29.16 -12.41
CA THR A 514 -18.89 -30.61 -12.59
C THR A 514 -20.35 -31.05 -12.40
N ALA A 515 -21.30 -30.22 -12.82
CA ALA A 515 -22.72 -30.61 -12.89
C ALA A 515 -23.29 -30.53 -14.30
N THR A 516 -22.55 -30.98 -15.32
CA THR A 516 -23.17 -31.48 -16.57
C THR A 516 -22.14 -32.22 -17.42
N ILE A 517 -22.11 -33.55 -17.30
CA ILE A 517 -22.10 -34.53 -18.41
C ILE A 517 -22.40 -35.90 -17.75
N SER A 518 -23.43 -36.56 -18.28
CA SER A 518 -23.88 -37.95 -18.10
C SER A 518 -22.73 -38.96 -17.91
N GLY A 519 -22.86 -40.09 -17.21
CA GLY A 519 -23.98 -40.98 -17.00
C GLY A 519 -23.45 -42.42 -17.17
N ASP A 520 -23.82 -43.30 -16.23
CA ASP A 520 -23.74 -44.76 -16.22
C ASP A 520 -22.51 -45.49 -16.82
N ASP A 521 -21.74 -46.16 -15.95
CA ASP A 521 -21.73 -47.63 -15.96
C ASP A 521 -21.15 -48.26 -14.69
N ALA A 522 -21.80 -49.33 -14.25
CA ALA A 522 -21.52 -50.08 -13.04
C ALA A 522 -20.46 -51.19 -13.25
N LYS A 523 -19.59 -51.43 -12.24
CA LYS A 523 -19.44 -52.72 -11.53
C LYS A 523 -18.15 -52.86 -10.70
N LYS A 524 -18.40 -53.30 -9.45
CA LYS A 524 -17.73 -54.36 -8.65
C LYS A 524 -16.32 -54.17 -8.04
N LYS A 525 -16.34 -54.49 -6.72
CA LYS A 525 -15.42 -55.35 -5.94
C LYS A 525 -14.11 -54.70 -5.46
N GLU A 526 -13.57 -54.99 -4.29
CA GLU A 526 -13.93 -55.67 -3.03
C GLU A 526 -12.66 -55.58 -2.14
N HIS A 527 -12.83 -55.72 -0.82
CA HIS A 527 -11.79 -56.08 0.19
C HIS A 527 -10.72 -55.03 0.50
N SER A 528 -10.63 -54.50 1.72
CA SER A 528 -10.22 -55.07 3.02
C SER A 528 -9.04 -54.18 3.45
N GLU A 529 -8.79 -53.82 4.70
CA GLU A 529 -8.81 -54.64 5.88
C GLU A 529 -8.69 -53.73 7.11
N GLU A 530 -9.35 -54.16 8.15
CA GLU A 530 -9.47 -53.56 9.48
C GLU A 530 -8.26 -53.98 10.32
N SER A 531 -7.64 -53.05 11.05
CA SER A 531 -6.92 -53.42 12.27
C SER A 531 -7.09 -52.34 13.33
N LYS A 532 -7.86 -52.68 14.36
CA LYS A 532 -7.94 -51.94 15.62
C LYS A 532 -6.75 -52.30 16.53
N PRO A 533 -6.35 -51.38 17.42
CA PRO A 533 -5.23 -51.52 18.35
C PRO A 533 -5.69 -52.05 19.71
N GLU A 534 -4.77 -52.57 20.52
CA GLU A 534 -4.98 -52.77 21.96
C GLU A 534 -3.63 -52.88 22.73
N PRO A 535 -3.58 -52.76 24.07
CA PRO A 535 -3.31 -51.48 24.74
C PRO A 535 -2.17 -51.59 25.79
N VAL A 536 -1.57 -50.46 26.20
CA VAL A 536 -0.75 -50.43 27.42
C VAL A 536 -1.09 -49.19 28.27
N THR A 537 -1.89 -49.48 29.29
CA THR A 537 -2.00 -48.90 30.64
C THR A 537 -1.68 -47.43 30.87
N SER A 538 -2.76 -46.71 31.19
CA SER A 538 -2.83 -45.39 31.81
C SER A 538 -2.47 -45.40 33.31
N GLU A 539 -1.59 -44.51 33.73
CA GLU A 539 -1.63 -43.91 35.08
C GLU A 539 -2.41 -42.59 35.00
N ALA A 540 -3.38 -42.44 35.90
CA ALA A 540 -4.40 -41.40 35.90
C ALA A 540 -4.05 -40.20 36.79
N LEU A 541 -4.39 -38.99 36.33
CA LEU A 541 -4.70 -37.76 37.11
C LEU A 541 -5.34 -36.71 36.15
N PRO A 542 -6.12 -35.71 36.62
CA PRO A 542 -7.46 -35.77 37.20
C PRO A 542 -8.55 -35.07 36.35
N ILE A 543 -9.80 -35.52 36.49
CA ILE A 543 -11.04 -35.20 35.75
C ILE A 543 -11.52 -33.71 35.79
N LYS A 544 -10.76 -32.77 36.36
CA LYS A 544 -11.23 -31.35 36.51
C LYS A 544 -11.15 -30.51 35.22
N THR A 545 -10.30 -30.86 34.26
CA THR A 545 -9.98 -30.05 33.07
C THR A 545 -11.03 -30.11 31.95
N LEU A 546 -11.99 -31.05 32.00
CA LEU A 546 -13.00 -31.22 30.95
C LEU A 546 -14.18 -30.24 31.09
N LYS A 547 -14.66 -29.99 32.31
CA LYS A 547 -15.80 -29.08 32.55
C LYS A 547 -15.48 -27.60 32.25
N GLU A 548 -14.23 -27.17 32.46
CA GLU A 548 -13.80 -25.80 32.16
C GLU A 548 -13.72 -25.53 30.65
N LYS A 549 -13.29 -26.52 29.86
CA LYS A 549 -13.22 -26.44 28.39
C LYS A 549 -14.60 -26.39 27.74
N ASP A 550 -15.56 -27.15 28.24
CA ASP A 550 -16.94 -27.13 27.72
C ASP A 550 -17.62 -25.77 27.97
N THR A 551 -17.32 -25.12 29.10
CA THR A 551 -17.86 -23.80 29.45
C THR A 551 -17.22 -22.67 28.62
N GLU A 552 -15.95 -22.80 28.25
CA GLU A 552 -15.21 -21.86 27.39
C GLU A 552 -15.65 -21.94 25.91
N MET A 553 -15.89 -23.15 25.41
CA MET A 553 -16.44 -23.39 24.07
C MET A 553 -17.85 -22.82 23.90
N GLU A 554 -18.71 -22.94 24.92
CA GLU A 554 -20.07 -22.41 24.86
C GLU A 554 -20.11 -20.87 24.87
N ARG A 555 -19.20 -20.23 25.62
CA ARG A 555 -19.07 -18.75 25.61
C ARG A 555 -18.58 -18.20 24.28
N LEU A 556 -17.62 -18.87 23.63
CA LEU A 556 -17.14 -18.50 22.30
C LEU A 556 -18.27 -18.58 21.25
N ARG A 557 -19.13 -19.61 21.33
CA ARG A 557 -20.32 -19.71 20.46
C ARG A 557 -21.29 -18.54 20.67
N VAL A 558 -21.54 -18.15 21.92
CA VAL A 558 -22.41 -17.01 22.24
C VAL A 558 -21.84 -15.69 21.70
N TYR A 559 -20.52 -15.48 21.82
CA TYR A 559 -19.85 -14.31 21.25
C TYR A 559 -19.95 -14.29 19.72
N GLU A 560 -19.63 -15.40 19.06
CA GLU A 560 -19.70 -15.53 17.60
C GLU A 560 -21.13 -15.32 17.07
N GLU A 561 -22.14 -15.86 17.75
CA GLU A 561 -23.54 -15.69 17.37
C GLU A 561 -23.99 -14.23 17.50
N LYS A 562 -23.61 -13.55 18.59
CA LYS A 562 -23.94 -12.13 18.79
C LYS A 562 -23.19 -11.22 17.82
N SER A 563 -21.93 -11.52 17.51
CA SER A 563 -21.14 -10.80 16.48
C SER A 563 -21.75 -10.95 15.09
N LYS A 564 -22.12 -12.18 14.68
CA LYS A 564 -22.78 -12.42 13.39
C LYS A 564 -24.11 -11.66 13.28
N LYS A 565 -24.90 -11.61 14.35
CA LYS A 565 -26.15 -10.85 14.40
C LYS A 565 -25.94 -9.33 14.34
N LEU A 566 -24.80 -8.81 14.79
CA LEU A 566 -24.42 -7.40 14.64
C LEU A 566 -24.08 -7.12 13.17
N ASP A 567 -23.22 -7.93 12.56
CA ASP A 567 -22.80 -7.80 11.16
C ASP A 567 -23.99 -7.85 10.19
N GLU A 568 -24.96 -8.75 10.43
CA GLU A 568 -26.19 -8.82 9.64
C GLU A 568 -27.06 -7.56 9.77
N THR A 569 -27.07 -6.92 10.93
CA THR A 569 -27.85 -5.70 11.17
C THR A 569 -27.18 -4.49 10.53
N GLU A 570 -25.85 -4.41 10.56
CA GLU A 570 -25.06 -3.40 9.83
C GLU A 570 -25.24 -3.53 8.31
N LYS A 571 -25.24 -4.75 7.77
CA LYS A 571 -25.52 -4.98 6.33
C LYS A 571 -26.91 -4.48 5.94
N LYS A 572 -27.93 -4.70 6.78
CA LYS A 572 -29.30 -4.19 6.56
C LYS A 572 -29.36 -2.66 6.57
N MET A 573 -28.60 -2.01 7.46
CA MET A 573 -28.49 -0.55 7.51
C MET A 573 -27.88 0.01 6.23
N LYS A 574 -26.74 -0.52 5.78
CA LYS A 574 -26.08 -0.08 4.53
C LYS A 574 -26.98 -0.20 3.29
N GLY A 575 -27.78 -1.28 3.22
CA GLY A 575 -28.79 -1.45 2.17
C GLY A 575 -29.84 -0.33 2.19
N LEU A 576 -30.36 0.01 3.37
CA LEU A 576 -31.35 1.08 3.54
C LEU A 576 -30.79 2.48 3.30
N GLU A 577 -29.53 2.74 3.64
CA GLU A 577 -28.84 4.00 3.32
C GLU A 577 -28.69 4.19 1.82
N LYS A 578 -28.31 3.13 1.09
CA LYS A 578 -28.24 3.13 -0.37
C LYS A 578 -29.61 3.42 -1.00
N GLU A 579 -30.66 2.73 -0.53
CA GLU A 579 -32.02 3.01 -0.97
C GLU A 579 -32.44 4.46 -0.66
N ALA A 580 -32.10 5.00 0.51
CA ALA A 580 -32.42 6.38 0.87
C ALA A 580 -31.74 7.40 -0.04
N GLU A 581 -30.49 7.17 -0.45
CA GLU A 581 -29.77 8.05 -1.37
C GLU A 581 -30.32 7.94 -2.81
N GLU A 582 -30.71 6.74 -3.27
CA GLU A 582 -31.41 6.56 -4.54
C GLU A 582 -32.75 7.33 -4.58
N TRP A 583 -33.53 7.25 -3.50
CA TRP A 583 -34.79 7.99 -3.37
C TRP A 583 -34.58 9.50 -3.26
N LYS A 584 -33.49 9.95 -2.63
CA LYS A 584 -33.11 11.37 -2.57
C LYS A 584 -32.74 11.91 -3.96
N MET A 585 -31.98 11.15 -4.75
CA MET A 585 -31.69 11.51 -6.15
C MET A 585 -32.97 11.57 -7.00
N LYS A 586 -33.89 10.61 -6.81
CA LYS A 586 -35.20 10.61 -7.47
C LYS A 586 -36.05 11.83 -7.06
N TYR A 587 -36.02 12.21 -5.80
CA TYR A 587 -36.69 13.42 -5.29
C TYR A 587 -36.15 14.69 -5.95
N PHE A 588 -34.83 14.87 -6.00
CA PHE A 588 -34.20 16.04 -6.64
C PHE A 588 -34.53 16.13 -8.14
N LYS A 589 -34.52 15.00 -8.87
CA LYS A 589 -34.88 14.99 -10.29
C LYS A 589 -36.32 15.45 -10.54
N ILE A 590 -37.27 14.97 -9.72
CA ILE A 590 -38.68 15.38 -9.80
C ILE A 590 -38.83 16.87 -9.45
N LEU A 591 -38.06 17.36 -8.46
CA LEU A 591 -38.07 18.76 -8.05
C LEU A 591 -37.59 19.70 -9.19
N GLU A 592 -36.47 19.37 -9.84
CA GLU A 592 -35.95 20.15 -10.98
C GLU A 592 -36.92 20.16 -12.16
N GLU A 593 -37.54 19.01 -12.47
CA GLU A 593 -38.56 18.92 -13.53
C GLU A 593 -39.79 19.79 -13.20
N ASN A 594 -40.22 19.82 -11.93
CA ASN A 594 -41.33 20.66 -11.48
C ASN A 594 -41.01 22.16 -11.57
N GLU A 595 -39.80 22.55 -11.20
CA GLU A 595 -39.37 23.95 -11.29
C GLU A 595 -39.32 24.41 -12.75
N LYS A 596 -38.77 23.58 -13.65
CA LYS A 596 -38.75 23.84 -15.10
C LYS A 596 -40.17 23.99 -15.66
N MET A 597 -41.10 23.10 -15.30
CA MET A 597 -42.49 23.19 -15.75
C MET A 597 -43.24 24.39 -15.15
N GLY A 598 -42.98 24.73 -13.88
CA GLY A 598 -43.53 25.93 -13.24
C GLY A 598 -43.08 27.21 -13.93
N ASN A 599 -41.82 27.28 -14.35
CA ASN A 599 -41.29 28.42 -15.11
C ASN A 599 -41.91 28.51 -16.52
N MET A 600 -42.07 27.39 -17.22
CA MET A 600 -42.79 27.34 -18.51
C MET A 600 -44.26 27.73 -18.39
N LEU A 601 -44.92 27.39 -17.27
CA LEU A 601 -46.30 27.78 -17.01
C LEU A 601 -46.45 29.28 -16.76
N LYS A 602 -45.45 29.94 -16.15
CA LYS A 602 -45.43 31.39 -15.96
C LYS A 602 -45.23 32.16 -17.27
N SER A 603 -44.48 31.60 -18.23
CA SER A 603 -44.28 32.21 -19.56
C SER A 603 -45.41 31.91 -20.55
N SER A 604 -46.24 30.89 -20.30
CA SER A 604 -47.34 30.47 -21.18
C SER A 604 -48.70 30.88 -20.59
N VAL A 605 -49.28 31.97 -21.13
CA VAL A 605 -50.64 32.38 -20.74
C VAL A 605 -51.65 31.37 -21.30
N ASN A 606 -52.22 30.54 -20.41
CA ASN A 606 -53.37 29.66 -20.61
C ASN A 606 -53.20 28.32 -21.37
N SER A 607 -52.22 27.49 -20.99
CA SER A 607 -52.26 26.05 -21.29
C SER A 607 -52.94 25.24 -20.16
N LYS A 608 -54.16 24.72 -20.40
CA LYS A 608 -54.84 23.79 -19.47
C LYS A 608 -54.08 22.48 -19.31
N ALA A 609 -53.43 21.99 -20.37
CA ALA A 609 -52.66 20.75 -20.35
C ALA A 609 -51.45 20.84 -19.41
N LEU A 610 -50.73 21.96 -19.45
CA LEU A 610 -49.55 22.18 -18.61
C LEU A 610 -49.91 22.30 -17.12
N LYS A 611 -51.06 22.90 -16.79
CA LYS A 611 -51.59 22.95 -15.41
C LYS A 611 -51.90 21.55 -14.85
N SER A 612 -52.40 20.64 -15.68
CA SER A 612 -52.66 19.25 -15.27
C SER A 612 -51.37 18.47 -15.02
N GLN A 613 -50.34 18.65 -15.85
CA GLN A 613 -49.04 18.00 -15.68
C GLN A 613 -48.29 18.47 -14.43
N VAL A 614 -48.34 19.76 -14.10
CA VAL A 614 -47.76 20.31 -12.86
C VAL A 614 -48.43 19.67 -11.63
N LYS A 615 -49.76 19.58 -11.61
CA LYS A 615 -50.48 18.92 -10.50
C LYS A 615 -50.12 17.45 -10.34
N GLU A 616 -49.97 16.72 -11.44
CA GLU A 616 -49.58 15.31 -11.40
C GLU A 616 -48.19 15.13 -10.79
N LYS A 617 -47.23 15.97 -11.20
CA LYS A 617 -45.86 15.88 -10.69
C LYS A 617 -45.71 16.41 -9.26
N ASP A 618 -46.51 17.38 -8.83
CA ASP A 618 -46.60 17.78 -7.42
C ASP A 618 -47.06 16.62 -6.53
N GLU A 619 -47.99 15.80 -7.02
CA GLU A 619 -48.44 14.60 -6.32
C GLU A 619 -47.35 13.50 -6.28
N GLN A 620 -46.56 13.37 -7.36
CA GLN A 620 -45.39 12.49 -7.37
C GLN A 620 -44.29 12.96 -6.40
N LEU A 621 -44.08 14.28 -6.29
CA LEU A 621 -43.11 14.87 -5.36
C LEU A 621 -43.50 14.58 -3.90
N LYS A 622 -44.79 14.73 -3.54
CA LYS A 622 -45.31 14.39 -2.20
C LYS A 622 -45.10 12.90 -1.87
N LYS A 623 -45.36 12.01 -2.83
CA LYS A 623 -45.14 10.56 -2.65
C LYS A 623 -43.66 10.23 -2.43
N ALA A 624 -42.76 10.84 -3.22
CA ALA A 624 -41.32 10.65 -3.07
C ALA A 624 -40.79 11.19 -1.74
N GLN A 625 -41.28 12.35 -1.28
CA GLN A 625 -40.93 12.92 0.01
C GLN A 625 -41.36 12.03 1.18
N LYS A 626 -42.58 11.49 1.14
CA LYS A 626 -43.08 10.57 2.16
C LYS A 626 -42.24 9.29 2.23
N ALA A 627 -41.90 8.70 1.08
CA ALA A 627 -41.05 7.51 1.02
C ALA A 627 -39.63 7.76 1.58
N LEU A 628 -39.05 8.93 1.28
CA LEU A 628 -37.74 9.32 1.81
C LEU A 628 -37.76 9.45 3.34
N GLU A 629 -38.82 10.05 3.91
CA GLU A 629 -38.94 10.23 5.35
C GLU A 629 -39.16 8.90 6.08
N GLU A 630 -39.96 7.99 5.52
CA GLU A 630 -40.15 6.63 6.05
C GLU A 630 -38.83 5.84 6.10
N LYS A 631 -37.97 5.99 5.08
CA LYS A 631 -36.66 5.33 5.04
C LYS A 631 -35.67 5.93 6.03
N LYS A 632 -35.64 7.26 6.17
CA LYS A 632 -34.83 7.94 7.21
C LYS A 632 -35.24 7.51 8.62
N GLN A 633 -36.53 7.36 8.87
CA GLN A 633 -37.02 6.91 10.17
C GLN A 633 -36.57 5.48 10.49
N ARG A 634 -36.63 4.56 9.52
CA ARG A 634 -36.11 3.19 9.68
C ARG A 634 -34.60 3.14 9.92
N CYS A 635 -33.83 4.05 9.32
CA CYS A 635 -32.39 4.13 9.58
C CYS A 635 -32.12 4.53 11.05
N LYS A 636 -32.86 5.51 11.60
CA LYS A 636 -32.74 5.91 13.01
C LYS A 636 -33.06 4.77 13.98
N GLU A 637 -34.06 3.94 13.67
CA GLU A 637 -34.43 2.77 14.49
C GLU A 637 -33.34 1.69 14.46
N LEU A 638 -32.72 1.46 13.30
CA LEU A 638 -31.58 0.54 13.20
C LEU A 638 -30.33 1.06 13.89
N GLU A 639 -30.04 2.37 13.83
CA GLU A 639 -28.93 2.98 14.58
C GLU A 639 -29.08 2.76 16.09
N LYS A 640 -30.30 2.88 16.62
CA LYS A 640 -30.57 2.59 18.03
C LYS A 640 -30.28 1.11 18.34
N THR A 641 -30.74 0.20 17.49
CA THR A 641 -30.53 -1.24 17.64
C THR A 641 -29.05 -1.62 17.57
N ILE A 642 -28.27 -0.99 16.69
CA ILE A 642 -26.82 -1.24 16.59
C ILE A 642 -26.12 -0.76 17.86
N LYS A 643 -26.44 0.43 18.37
CA LYS A 643 -25.85 0.95 19.62
C LYS A 643 -26.11 0.02 20.81
N GLU A 644 -27.31 -0.54 20.91
CA GLU A 644 -27.66 -1.51 21.95
C GLU A 644 -26.83 -2.80 21.80
N LYS A 645 -26.69 -3.34 20.59
CA LYS A 645 -25.90 -4.55 20.32
C LYS A 645 -24.40 -4.35 20.50
N GLU A 646 -23.86 -3.20 20.10
CA GLU A 646 -22.46 -2.86 20.35
C GLU A 646 -22.15 -2.81 21.85
N GLU A 647 -23.08 -2.27 22.65
CA GLU A 647 -22.95 -2.24 24.11
C GLU A 647 -22.95 -3.67 24.70
N GLU A 648 -23.79 -4.56 24.20
CA GLU A 648 -23.74 -5.98 24.60
C GLU A 648 -22.39 -6.64 24.29
N VAL A 649 -21.83 -6.39 23.09
CA VAL A 649 -20.51 -6.94 22.70
C VAL A 649 -19.39 -6.33 23.54
N ARG A 650 -19.45 -5.03 23.85
CA ARG A 650 -18.49 -4.37 24.75
C ARG A 650 -18.50 -4.99 26.14
N ASN A 651 -19.68 -5.18 26.74
CA ASN A 651 -19.82 -5.79 28.06
C ASN A 651 -19.26 -7.22 28.12
N LEU A 652 -19.46 -8.02 27.08
CA LEU A 652 -18.87 -9.36 26.99
C LEU A 652 -17.34 -9.32 26.88
N THR A 653 -16.80 -8.38 26.10
CA THR A 653 -15.35 -8.21 25.92
C THR A 653 -14.67 -7.76 27.22
N GLU A 654 -15.32 -6.90 28.00
CA GLU A 654 -14.80 -6.46 29.30
C GLU A 654 -14.82 -7.60 30.33
N ALA A 655 -15.86 -8.43 30.33
CA ALA A 655 -15.93 -9.63 31.18
C ALA A 655 -14.81 -10.63 30.86
N GLU A 656 -14.50 -10.86 29.57
CA GLU A 656 -13.39 -11.74 29.16
C GLU A 656 -12.03 -11.20 29.62
N LYS A 657 -11.79 -9.88 29.49
CA LYS A 657 -10.54 -9.26 29.96
C LYS A 657 -10.36 -9.43 31.47
N TRP A 658 -11.44 -9.28 32.24
CA TRP A 658 -11.39 -9.46 33.69
C TRP A 658 -11.07 -10.91 34.08
N GLU A 659 -11.63 -11.91 33.37
CA GLU A 659 -11.30 -13.32 33.60
C GLU A 659 -9.84 -13.66 33.21
N ILE A 660 -9.34 -13.13 32.10
CA ILE A 660 -7.94 -13.32 31.69
C ILE A 660 -6.99 -12.76 32.74
N GLN A 661 -7.26 -11.54 33.23
CA GLN A 661 -6.46 -10.92 34.29
C GLN A 661 -6.44 -11.78 35.56
N ASN A 662 -7.60 -12.29 36.00
CA ASN A 662 -7.67 -13.18 37.15
C ASN A 662 -6.89 -14.50 36.95
N LYS A 663 -6.93 -15.09 35.73
CA LYS A 663 -6.14 -16.28 35.40
C LYS A 663 -4.63 -15.98 35.46
N GLU A 664 -4.20 -14.80 35.01
CA GLU A 664 -2.80 -14.38 35.08
C GLU A 664 -2.34 -14.12 36.53
N ASP A 665 -3.16 -13.46 37.34
CA ASP A 665 -2.90 -13.20 38.75
C ASP A 665 -2.80 -14.52 39.55
N TYR A 666 -3.69 -15.46 39.26
CA TYR A 666 -3.63 -16.81 39.83
C TYR A 666 -2.34 -17.54 39.43
N LYS A 667 -1.95 -17.48 38.16
CA LYS A 667 -0.70 -18.08 37.66
C LYS A 667 0.54 -17.45 38.28
N ALA A 668 0.53 -16.14 38.53
CA ALA A 668 1.60 -15.45 39.24
C ALA A 668 1.72 -15.93 40.68
N THR A 669 0.59 -16.09 41.37
CA THR A 669 0.53 -16.61 42.75
C THR A 669 1.08 -18.04 42.84
N VAL A 670 0.71 -18.91 41.89
CA VAL A 670 1.23 -20.29 41.82
C VAL A 670 2.75 -20.32 41.60
N LYS A 671 3.29 -19.43 40.76
CA LYS A 671 4.76 -19.32 40.57
C LYS A 671 5.49 -18.88 41.82
N GLU A 672 4.93 -17.96 42.59
CA GLU A 672 5.53 -17.50 43.86
C GLU A 672 5.56 -18.65 44.89
N LEU A 673 4.46 -19.41 45.01
CA LEU A 673 4.40 -20.60 45.87
C LEU A 673 5.45 -21.65 45.47
N ASP A 674 5.62 -21.94 44.18
CA ASP A 674 6.66 -22.85 43.68
C ASP A 674 8.07 -22.36 44.05
N LEU A 675 8.32 -21.06 43.95
CA LEU A 675 9.61 -20.46 44.34
C LEU A 675 9.87 -20.61 45.84
N GLN A 676 8.85 -20.46 46.68
CA GLN A 676 8.96 -20.66 48.13
C GLN A 676 9.25 -22.12 48.48
N ILE A 677 8.54 -23.07 47.85
CA ILE A 677 8.80 -24.51 48.02
C ILE A 677 10.27 -24.83 47.67
N LYS A 678 10.77 -24.31 46.54
CA LYS A 678 12.16 -24.48 46.12
C LYS A 678 13.19 -23.86 47.08
N ARG A 679 12.85 -22.82 47.84
CA ARG A 679 13.74 -22.28 48.90
C ARG A 679 13.76 -23.20 50.12
N VAL A 680 12.60 -23.70 50.55
CA VAL A 680 12.50 -24.63 51.68
C VAL A 680 13.29 -25.91 51.41
N LEU A 681 13.16 -26.49 50.21
CA LEU A 681 13.89 -27.69 49.81
C LEU A 681 15.41 -27.47 49.79
N ARG A 682 15.89 -26.32 49.29
CA ARG A 682 17.32 -25.98 49.31
C ARG A 682 17.87 -25.81 50.72
N ASN A 683 17.10 -25.21 51.62
CA ASN A 683 17.50 -25.08 53.02
C ASN A 683 17.53 -26.44 53.73
N GLY A 684 16.57 -27.32 53.45
CA GLY A 684 16.58 -28.70 53.94
C GLY A 684 17.80 -29.49 53.47
N SER A 685 18.18 -29.38 52.19
CA SER A 685 19.38 -30.02 51.64
C SER A 685 20.65 -29.58 52.37
N LYS A 686 20.81 -28.27 52.62
CA LYS A 686 21.98 -27.75 53.36
C LYS A 686 22.06 -28.29 54.78
N ILE A 687 20.92 -28.50 55.45
CA ILE A 687 20.90 -29.07 56.80
C ILE A 687 21.38 -30.54 56.77
N ILE A 688 20.93 -31.31 55.77
CA ILE A 688 21.37 -32.69 55.57
C ILE A 688 22.88 -32.77 55.33
N ASP A 689 23.42 -31.89 54.49
CA ASP A 689 24.87 -31.84 54.21
C ASP A 689 25.69 -31.54 55.48
N HIS A 690 25.25 -30.60 56.32
CA HIS A 690 25.92 -30.30 57.60
C HIS A 690 25.88 -31.48 58.57
N VAL A 691 24.76 -32.21 58.63
CA VAL A 691 24.65 -33.42 59.46
C VAL A 691 25.59 -34.50 58.95
N HIS A 692 25.70 -34.67 57.62
CA HIS A 692 26.60 -35.67 57.04
C HIS A 692 28.06 -35.40 57.37
N ILE A 693 28.51 -34.14 57.21
CA ILE A 693 29.87 -33.70 57.57
C ILE A 693 30.17 -33.92 59.07
N ALA A 694 29.19 -33.65 59.95
CA ALA A 694 29.33 -33.88 61.38
C ALA A 694 29.47 -35.37 61.74
N VAL A 695 28.72 -36.23 61.06
CA VAL A 695 28.81 -37.70 61.23
C VAL A 695 30.16 -38.23 60.75
N GLU A 696 30.65 -37.78 59.60
CA GLU A 696 31.97 -38.16 59.09
C GLU A 696 33.09 -37.70 60.01
N SER A 697 33.02 -36.48 60.51
CA SER A 697 34.01 -35.93 61.45
C SER A 697 34.07 -36.73 62.76
N ASN A 698 32.92 -37.15 63.28
CA ASN A 698 32.84 -38.02 64.46
C ASN A 698 33.36 -39.44 64.18
N SER A 699 33.11 -39.98 62.98
CA SER A 699 33.64 -41.28 62.57
C SER A 699 35.17 -41.28 62.49
N ILE A 700 35.77 -40.19 61.99
CA ILE A 700 37.23 -39.98 61.92
C ILE A 700 37.83 -39.84 63.34
N GLN A 701 37.16 -39.13 64.25
CA GLN A 701 37.59 -39.06 65.65
C GLN A 701 37.51 -40.41 66.38
N LEU A 702 36.51 -41.23 66.08
CA LEU A 702 36.37 -42.56 66.67
C LEU A 702 37.44 -43.53 66.14
N SER A 703 37.72 -43.50 64.84
CA SER A 703 38.76 -44.35 64.23
C SER A 703 40.18 -43.96 64.65
N SER A 704 40.47 -42.67 64.87
CA SER A 704 41.75 -42.22 65.42
C SER A 704 41.95 -42.55 66.91
N ARG A 705 40.87 -42.75 67.69
CA ARG A 705 40.94 -43.27 69.07
C ARG A 705 41.14 -44.78 69.15
N VAL A 706 40.69 -45.53 68.14
CA VAL A 706 40.89 -46.98 68.05
C VAL A 706 42.32 -47.33 67.60
N PHE A 707 42.97 -46.48 66.80
CA PHE A 707 44.38 -46.64 66.40
C PHE A 707 45.41 -46.25 67.47
N ASN A 708 44.99 -45.57 68.54
CA ASN A 708 45.86 -45.14 69.66
C ASN A 708 45.71 -46.01 70.93
N LYS A 709 45.06 -47.17 70.81
CA LYS A 709 45.04 -48.25 71.80
C LYS A 709 45.54 -49.51 71.13
#